data_AF-A0A812KQQ7-F1
#
_entry.id   AF-A0A812KQQ7-F1
#
_cell.length_a   1.000
_cell.length_b   1.000
_cell.length_c   1.000
_cell.angle_alpha   90.00
_cell.angle_beta   90.00
_cell.angle_gamma   90.00
#
_symmetry.space_group_name_H-M   'P 1'
#
loop_
_entity.id
_entity.type
_entity.pdbx_description
1 polymer ?
#
loop_
_entity_poly.entity_id
_entity_poly.type
_entity_poly.pdbx_seq_one_letter_code
_entity_poly.pdbx_strand_id
1 'polypeptide(L)'
;MALIPGTLVDISGLPGKAEPVPSAAADGVEAVDLNGTSAQLVQYDKAAKKWIAATFSGRMIAIDQKNIRPVQSEAVQKYDFVLGPKSDYEISGQEITRALATKGYALVKLIVAEEDAAEMVSVAQQLDDNEQFSRLAIEFERGYLGDEGNAKTVHVGLDASDTPDFIKRSPLKTMDNNFGQLCSMLSKYSEENLGFEVYSRTEMLLRMPLADGEEDKYPPADIDDGDAEGFLHLMYRRRLTVLQFVGPAGGSLKLLPVKEGDQEIDLAADPHTMLVMLNSRWEYSYSPAGKALALQTFMLAEPAIYCLEDEVQGNVENLTGQSTGPPPPPGEHCTIESMYCRYGMQADGRHQFWQGAAKACCDGLTEVPVTRWDHGPYFDPESQFGGAYTRHGCFGIEGVDLFDCKFFEISPMEAKGMDPCQRQVMEVSYMALLEGGYDKRSLQREAQNIGHFVGIDKDDWMCMSAAGMLDCGGGAHGAAAAANAITSNRFSYSMNLKGASMTIDTACSSSLVCTHVSKLHLRFKDYEPMPASIVNGLNLMLYPGPFVGCCAAGMLSHDGRCFTFNSTADGYARGELCGALCFKLKQFDPSTGSICCLAGSQSNQDGRSASLTAPNGPAQEKCIKAVLRECKLTPTEVDCIECHGTGTALGDPIEVGSFKKVMSATPRKEPLVITSSKSNIAHGEGGAGLAGFFKCCLQVSNCEGASNVHLKVRNPHLDMEGFPCQILSESVAMREDAAYSGVSSFGFGGTNAHAEAWGKNIMNSRGCMVSDPIKLFERKLAKAPPAEITMNGDDVRDWETTGLDPAGQIGDRYMIELDEDGVATWEKVDEELVDWGDDFSLQGTFNNWEAEPMERSDSILGLWVGEITVGSTGAEHFQVIADNDDEKVYCPDRPNCTSKVAQVQGPKTAAKEKSWVIRGAPGDKFKIEFFQQEKRRSVLWMKL
;
A
#
# COMPACT_ATOMS: atom_id res chain seq x y z
N MET A 1 -63.25 -17.05 25.15
CA MET A 1 -61.99 -16.62 24.53
C MET A 1 -62.33 -15.58 23.47
N ALA A 2 -61.77 -14.38 23.52
CA ALA A 2 -62.01 -13.38 22.48
C ALA A 2 -61.27 -13.83 21.21
N LEU A 3 -61.98 -13.96 20.09
CA LEU A 3 -61.34 -14.23 18.81
C LEU A 3 -60.67 -12.94 18.33
N ILE A 4 -59.34 -12.96 18.24
CA ILE A 4 -58.52 -11.84 17.77
C ILE A 4 -57.64 -12.30 16.61
N PRO A 5 -57.18 -11.39 15.72
CA PRO A 5 -56.12 -11.70 14.76
C PRO A 5 -54.94 -12.43 15.42
N GLY A 6 -54.38 -13.43 14.74
CA GLY A 6 -53.31 -14.30 15.24
C GLY A 6 -53.79 -15.58 15.94
N THR A 7 -55.06 -15.66 16.35
CA THR A 7 -55.60 -16.86 17.03
C THR A 7 -55.64 -18.07 16.10
N LEU A 8 -55.08 -19.20 16.53
CA LEU A 8 -55.20 -20.48 15.82
C LEU A 8 -56.56 -21.13 16.10
N VAL A 9 -57.21 -21.63 15.05
CA VAL A 9 -58.56 -22.21 15.11
C VAL A 9 -58.73 -23.43 14.21
N ASP A 10 -59.62 -24.35 14.60
CA ASP A 10 -60.09 -25.47 13.79
C ASP A 10 -61.41 -25.13 13.08
N ILE A 11 -61.52 -25.54 11.82
CA ILE A 11 -62.67 -25.30 10.95
C ILE A 11 -63.61 -26.51 10.98
N SER A 12 -64.88 -26.28 11.28
CA SER A 12 -65.89 -27.36 11.31
C SER A 12 -67.31 -26.88 10.98
N GLY A 13 -68.16 -27.81 10.54
CA GLY A 13 -69.59 -27.58 10.28
C GLY A 13 -69.90 -26.75 9.04
N LEU A 14 -68.98 -26.64 8.08
CA LEU A 14 -69.24 -25.94 6.81
C LEU A 14 -70.28 -26.73 5.99
N PRO A 15 -71.31 -26.06 5.42
CA PRO A 15 -72.40 -26.71 4.67
C PRO A 15 -72.00 -27.17 3.26
N GLY A 16 -70.76 -26.90 2.83
CA GLY A 16 -70.19 -27.21 1.52
C GLY A 16 -68.75 -26.71 1.43
N LYS A 17 -68.15 -26.81 0.24
CA LYS A 17 -66.79 -26.31 0.00
C LYS A 17 -66.70 -24.80 0.29
N ALA A 18 -65.64 -24.38 0.98
CA ALA A 18 -65.41 -22.98 1.30
C ALA A 18 -64.89 -22.22 0.08
N GLU A 19 -65.44 -21.04 -0.17
CA GLU A 19 -64.95 -20.15 -1.22
C GLU A 19 -63.74 -19.33 -0.72
N PRO A 20 -62.71 -19.17 -1.56
CA PRO A 20 -61.60 -18.26 -1.27
C PRO A 20 -62.09 -16.81 -1.18
N VAL A 21 -61.29 -15.94 -0.54
CA VAL A 21 -61.61 -14.51 -0.48
C VAL A 21 -61.72 -13.89 -1.89
N PRO A 22 -62.54 -12.85 -2.11
CA PRO A 22 -62.85 -12.33 -3.46
C PRO A 22 -61.63 -11.95 -4.30
N SER A 23 -60.53 -11.52 -3.68
CA SER A 23 -59.27 -11.24 -4.36
C SER A 23 -58.59 -12.49 -4.91
N ALA A 24 -58.67 -13.62 -4.21
CA ALA A 24 -58.09 -14.90 -4.63
C ALA A 24 -59.02 -15.71 -5.55
N ALA A 25 -60.33 -15.49 -5.48
CA ALA A 25 -61.30 -16.08 -6.41
C ALA A 25 -61.12 -15.57 -7.86
N ALA A 26 -60.52 -14.39 -8.04
CA ALA A 26 -60.20 -13.81 -9.35
C ALA A 26 -59.04 -14.55 -10.06
N ASP A 27 -58.20 -15.26 -9.30
CA ASP A 27 -56.99 -15.96 -9.78
C ASP A 27 -57.25 -17.45 -10.08
N GLY A 28 -58.51 -17.90 -10.08
CA GLY A 28 -58.89 -19.27 -10.49
C GLY A 28 -58.81 -20.34 -9.40
N VAL A 29 -58.63 -19.97 -8.14
CA VAL A 29 -58.56 -20.89 -7.00
C VAL A 29 -59.92 -21.59 -6.76
N GLU A 30 -59.95 -22.93 -6.84
CA GLU A 30 -61.17 -23.71 -6.65
C GLU A 30 -61.63 -23.76 -5.18
N ALA A 31 -62.96 -23.87 -4.98
CA ALA A 31 -63.54 -24.14 -3.67
C ALA A 31 -63.12 -25.54 -3.16
N VAL A 32 -62.77 -25.66 -1.88
CA VAL A 32 -62.30 -26.92 -1.24
C VAL A 32 -63.06 -27.19 0.06
N ASP A 33 -63.23 -28.47 0.42
CA ASP A 33 -63.79 -28.85 1.73
C ASP A 33 -62.72 -28.64 2.81
N LEU A 34 -63.03 -27.79 3.79
CA LEU A 34 -62.10 -27.38 4.85
C LEU A 34 -62.53 -27.88 6.23
N ASN A 35 -63.60 -28.70 6.31
CA ASN A 35 -63.98 -29.32 7.58
C ASN A 35 -62.84 -30.22 8.09
N GLY A 36 -62.41 -29.99 9.34
CA GLY A 36 -61.32 -30.74 9.96
C GLY A 36 -59.93 -30.14 9.74
N THR A 37 -59.82 -28.98 9.08
CA THR A 37 -58.55 -28.28 8.88
C THR A 37 -58.32 -27.18 9.93
N SER A 38 -57.06 -26.84 10.18
CA SER A 38 -56.65 -25.74 11.07
C SER A 38 -56.25 -24.49 10.30
N ALA A 39 -56.47 -23.32 10.90
CA ALA A 39 -56.19 -22.01 10.31
C ALA A 39 -55.78 -20.97 11.36
N GLN A 40 -55.13 -19.89 10.94
CA GLN A 40 -54.88 -18.69 11.74
C GLN A 40 -55.87 -17.59 11.34
N LEU A 41 -56.53 -16.96 12.32
CA LEU A 41 -57.36 -15.80 12.06
C LEU A 41 -56.50 -14.60 11.65
N VAL A 42 -56.78 -14.00 10.49
CA VAL A 42 -56.00 -12.88 9.95
C VAL A 42 -56.66 -11.54 10.28
N GLN A 43 -57.96 -11.42 10.02
CA GLN A 43 -58.74 -10.21 10.34
C GLN A 43 -60.24 -10.51 10.31
N TYR A 44 -61.04 -9.67 10.95
CA TYR A 44 -62.50 -9.76 10.86
C TYR A 44 -63.05 -8.77 9.82
N ASP A 45 -63.69 -9.28 8.78
CA ASP A 45 -64.40 -8.46 7.81
C ASP A 45 -65.76 -8.06 8.38
N LYS A 46 -65.86 -6.79 8.81
CA LYS A 46 -67.08 -6.23 9.39
C LYS A 46 -68.24 -6.13 8.39
N ALA A 47 -67.95 -5.95 7.10
CA ALA A 47 -68.96 -5.81 6.06
C ALA A 47 -69.58 -7.18 5.72
N ALA A 48 -68.74 -8.20 5.55
CA ALA A 48 -69.18 -9.58 5.29
C ALA A 48 -69.63 -10.32 6.56
N LYS A 49 -69.35 -9.78 7.75
CA LYS A 49 -69.54 -10.42 9.07
C LYS A 49 -68.86 -11.79 9.19
N LYS A 50 -67.72 -11.95 8.53
CA LYS A 50 -66.93 -13.19 8.48
C LYS A 50 -65.50 -12.93 8.92
N TRP A 51 -64.86 -13.94 9.49
CA TRP A 51 -63.42 -13.94 9.70
C TRP A 51 -62.70 -14.27 8.40
N ILE A 52 -61.63 -13.54 8.11
CA ILE A 52 -60.63 -13.95 7.13
C ILE A 52 -59.61 -14.80 7.87
N ALA A 53 -59.40 -16.04 7.43
CA ALA A 53 -58.47 -16.98 8.03
C ALA A 53 -57.49 -17.52 6.98
N ALA A 54 -56.24 -17.73 7.39
CA ALA A 54 -55.21 -18.40 6.60
C ALA A 54 -55.13 -19.86 7.07
N THR A 55 -55.56 -20.80 6.23
CA THR A 55 -55.41 -22.24 6.51
C THR A 55 -53.94 -22.62 6.62
N PHE A 56 -53.62 -23.74 7.25
CA PHE A 56 -52.22 -24.19 7.37
C PHE A 56 -51.58 -24.54 6.01
N SER A 57 -52.38 -24.69 4.94
CA SER A 57 -51.92 -24.79 3.55
C SER A 57 -51.88 -23.43 2.83
N GLY A 58 -51.87 -22.33 3.60
CA GLY A 58 -51.69 -20.96 3.10
C GLY A 58 -52.93 -20.32 2.46
N ARG A 59 -54.03 -21.04 2.30
CA ARG A 59 -55.23 -20.52 1.62
C ARG A 59 -55.97 -19.49 2.48
N MET A 60 -56.31 -18.35 1.89
CA MET A 60 -57.07 -17.28 2.50
C MET A 60 -58.57 -17.46 2.26
N ILE A 61 -59.34 -17.63 3.34
CA ILE A 61 -60.77 -17.95 3.27
C ILE A 61 -61.61 -17.00 4.11
N ALA A 62 -62.87 -16.78 3.70
CA ALA A 62 -63.86 -16.06 4.50
C ALA A 62 -64.81 -17.05 5.20
N ILE A 63 -64.72 -17.13 6.53
CA ILE A 63 -65.43 -18.11 7.34
C ILE A 63 -66.31 -17.46 8.42
N ASP A 64 -67.52 -17.99 8.59
CA ASP A 64 -68.45 -17.56 9.64
C ASP A 64 -67.92 -17.99 11.02
N GLN A 65 -68.00 -17.11 12.00
CA GLN A 65 -67.52 -17.37 13.36
C GLN A 65 -68.11 -18.65 13.98
N LYS A 66 -69.36 -19.01 13.62
CA LYS A 66 -70.00 -20.24 14.13
C LYS A 66 -69.30 -21.53 13.65
N ASN A 67 -68.49 -21.45 12.61
CA ASN A 67 -67.76 -22.55 11.98
C ASN A 67 -66.30 -22.68 12.48
N ILE A 68 -65.93 -21.89 13.48
CA ILE A 68 -64.58 -21.78 14.01
C ILE A 68 -64.56 -22.23 15.47
N ARG A 69 -63.58 -23.04 15.85
CA ARG A 69 -63.34 -23.49 17.24
C ARG A 69 -61.88 -23.25 17.61
N PRO A 70 -61.54 -23.01 18.89
CA PRO A 70 -60.14 -23.01 19.32
C PRO A 70 -59.47 -24.32 18.91
N VAL A 71 -58.21 -24.28 18.45
CA VAL A 71 -57.47 -25.49 18.06
C VAL A 71 -57.47 -26.50 19.20
N GLN A 72 -57.93 -27.72 18.91
CA GLN A 72 -57.82 -28.88 19.80
C GLN A 72 -57.14 -30.07 19.13
N SER A 73 -56.82 -29.97 17.84
CA SER A 73 -56.23 -31.04 17.05
C SER A 73 -54.86 -31.50 17.55
N GLU A 74 -54.68 -32.82 17.68
CA GLU A 74 -53.39 -33.49 17.90
C GLU A 74 -52.35 -33.10 16.82
N ALA A 75 -52.81 -32.72 15.62
CA ALA A 75 -51.95 -32.32 14.51
C ALA A 75 -51.15 -31.02 14.75
N VAL A 76 -51.58 -30.17 15.70
CA VAL A 76 -50.86 -28.96 16.10
C VAL A 76 -49.96 -29.20 17.31
N GLN A 77 -50.29 -30.19 18.16
CA GLN A 77 -49.51 -30.52 19.37
C GLN A 77 -48.12 -31.10 19.07
N LYS A 78 -47.90 -31.62 17.85
CA LYS A 78 -46.57 -32.09 17.41
C LYS A 78 -45.60 -30.96 17.06
N TYR A 79 -46.06 -29.71 16.96
CA TYR A 79 -45.24 -28.54 16.69
C TYR A 79 -45.13 -27.68 17.94
N ASP A 80 -43.95 -27.11 18.18
CA ASP A 80 -43.76 -26.16 19.29
C ASP A 80 -44.42 -24.82 19.00
N PHE A 81 -44.47 -24.45 17.72
CA PHE A 81 -44.94 -23.15 17.28
C PHE A 81 -45.54 -23.20 15.88
N VAL A 82 -46.46 -22.27 15.58
CA VAL A 82 -47.03 -22.07 14.24
C VAL A 82 -46.79 -20.63 13.82
N LEU A 83 -46.06 -20.43 12.72
CA LEU A 83 -45.74 -19.12 12.17
C LEU A 83 -46.57 -18.87 10.91
N GLY A 84 -47.56 -17.99 11.06
CA GLY A 84 -48.43 -17.50 10.00
C GLY A 84 -48.46 -15.97 9.86
N PRO A 85 -49.29 -15.43 8.94
CA PRO A 85 -49.29 -14.02 8.52
C PRO A 85 -49.58 -12.97 9.61
N LYS A 86 -50.13 -13.38 10.76
CA LYS A 86 -50.42 -12.49 11.91
C LYS A 86 -49.70 -12.92 13.18
N SER A 87 -48.63 -13.69 13.06
CA SER A 87 -47.81 -14.05 14.22
C SER A 87 -47.05 -12.83 14.73
N ASP A 88 -46.98 -12.67 16.04
CA ASP A 88 -46.16 -11.63 16.67
C ASP A 88 -44.71 -12.11 16.71
N TYR A 89 -43.86 -11.44 15.96
CA TYR A 89 -42.46 -11.81 15.79
C TYR A 89 -41.66 -11.76 17.11
N GLU A 90 -41.95 -10.82 18.02
CA GLU A 90 -41.23 -10.75 19.30
C GLU A 90 -41.58 -11.92 20.21
N ILE A 91 -42.87 -12.26 20.30
CA ILE A 91 -43.35 -13.41 21.07
C ILE A 91 -42.83 -14.72 20.44
N SER A 92 -42.84 -14.81 19.10
CA SER A 92 -42.33 -15.97 18.37
C SER A 92 -40.86 -16.23 18.69
N GLY A 93 -40.02 -15.19 18.69
CA GLY A 93 -38.61 -15.30 19.03
C GLY A 93 -38.36 -15.80 20.47
N GLN A 94 -39.14 -15.31 21.43
CA GLN A 94 -39.03 -15.75 22.83
C GLN A 94 -39.37 -17.24 23.00
N GLU A 95 -40.48 -17.70 22.42
CA GLU A 95 -40.91 -19.10 22.58
C GLU A 95 -39.99 -20.08 21.84
N ILE A 96 -39.48 -19.72 20.65
CA ILE A 96 -38.47 -20.53 19.95
C ILE A 96 -37.19 -20.61 20.81
N THR A 97 -36.73 -19.50 21.38
CA THR A 97 -35.55 -19.48 22.25
C THR A 97 -35.76 -20.32 23.50
N ARG A 98 -36.95 -20.26 24.12
CA ARG A 98 -37.29 -21.10 25.27
C ARG A 98 -37.27 -22.59 24.92
N ALA A 99 -37.81 -22.97 23.76
CA ALA A 99 -37.77 -24.36 23.28
C ALA A 99 -36.32 -24.82 23.07
N LEU A 100 -35.48 -23.99 22.43
CA LEU A 100 -34.06 -24.26 22.25
C LEU A 100 -33.34 -24.43 23.60
N ALA A 101 -33.56 -23.55 24.58
CA ALA A 101 -32.96 -23.65 25.90
C ALA A 101 -33.38 -24.92 26.67
N THR A 102 -34.61 -25.39 26.46
CA THR A 102 -35.18 -26.53 27.21
C THR A 102 -34.79 -27.88 26.59
N LYS A 103 -35.05 -28.06 25.28
CA LYS A 103 -34.88 -29.36 24.60
C LYS A 103 -33.81 -29.35 23.50
N GLY A 104 -33.25 -28.20 23.16
CA GLY A 104 -32.19 -28.08 22.15
C GLY A 104 -32.67 -27.94 20.70
N TYR A 105 -33.96 -28.02 20.44
CA TYR A 105 -34.55 -27.83 19.12
C TYR A 105 -35.95 -27.23 19.21
N ALA A 106 -36.47 -26.72 18.10
CA ALA A 106 -37.84 -26.26 17.94
C ALA A 106 -38.36 -26.70 16.57
N LEU A 107 -39.55 -27.30 16.55
CA LEU A 107 -40.24 -27.68 15.32
C LEU A 107 -41.41 -26.71 15.07
N VAL A 108 -41.31 -25.95 13.99
CA VAL A 108 -42.21 -24.85 13.66
C VAL A 108 -43.03 -25.20 12.42
N LYS A 109 -44.36 -25.09 12.51
CA LYS A 109 -45.24 -25.18 11.34
C LYS A 109 -45.32 -23.83 10.65
N LEU A 110 -45.05 -23.80 9.34
CA LEU A 110 -45.18 -22.61 8.51
C LEU A 110 -46.49 -22.62 7.75
N ILE A 111 -47.14 -21.46 7.64
CA ILE A 111 -48.29 -21.25 6.76
C ILE A 111 -47.78 -20.76 5.40
N VAL A 112 -47.64 -21.69 4.45
CA VAL A 112 -47.18 -21.42 3.07
C VAL A 112 -48.24 -21.92 2.11
N ALA A 113 -48.54 -21.16 1.05
CA ALA A 113 -49.49 -21.58 0.03
C ALA A 113 -48.93 -22.76 -0.79
N GLU A 114 -49.79 -23.71 -1.15
CA GLU A 114 -49.39 -24.85 -2.00
C GLU A 114 -48.84 -24.39 -3.36
N GLU A 115 -49.38 -23.29 -3.90
CA GLU A 115 -48.92 -22.65 -5.14
C GLU A 115 -47.51 -22.09 -4.99
N ASP A 116 -47.25 -21.34 -3.90
CA ASP A 116 -45.91 -20.80 -3.61
C ASP A 116 -44.88 -21.93 -3.41
N ALA A 117 -45.27 -23.01 -2.74
CA ALA A 117 -44.42 -24.17 -2.54
C ALA A 117 -44.13 -24.90 -3.85
N ALA A 118 -45.12 -25.08 -4.72
CA ALA A 118 -44.95 -25.64 -6.04
C ALA A 118 -44.06 -24.75 -6.93
N GLU A 119 -44.19 -23.42 -6.83
CA GLU A 119 -43.33 -22.47 -7.53
C GLU A 119 -41.88 -22.57 -7.04
N MET A 120 -41.63 -22.63 -5.73
CA MET A 120 -40.27 -22.82 -5.19
C MET A 120 -39.63 -24.12 -5.70
N VAL A 121 -40.40 -25.21 -5.76
CA VAL A 121 -39.93 -26.49 -6.34
C VAL A 121 -39.66 -26.36 -7.83
N SER A 122 -40.51 -25.64 -8.57
CA SER A 122 -40.31 -25.39 -10.00
C SER A 122 -39.07 -24.54 -10.26
N VAL A 123 -38.79 -23.55 -9.42
CA VAL A 123 -37.59 -22.72 -9.51
C VAL A 123 -36.35 -23.56 -9.21
N ALA A 124 -36.38 -24.40 -8.16
CA ALA A 124 -35.29 -25.32 -7.88
C ALA A 124 -35.05 -26.30 -9.04
N GLN A 125 -36.11 -26.84 -9.65
CA GLN A 125 -35.97 -27.69 -10.83
C GLN A 125 -35.39 -26.93 -12.03
N GLN A 126 -35.80 -25.68 -12.25
CA GLN A 126 -35.23 -24.84 -13.31
C GLN A 126 -33.74 -24.55 -13.08
N LEU A 127 -33.30 -24.38 -11.82
CA LEU A 127 -31.87 -24.25 -11.50
C LEU A 127 -31.11 -25.55 -11.78
N ASP A 128 -31.72 -26.69 -11.47
CA ASP A 128 -31.16 -28.02 -11.74
C ASP A 128 -31.05 -28.32 -13.24
N ASP A 129 -32.09 -27.99 -14.01
CA ASP A 129 -32.14 -28.12 -15.47
C ASP A 129 -31.12 -27.22 -16.18
N ASN A 130 -30.75 -26.10 -15.54
CA ASN A 130 -29.72 -25.16 -15.99
C ASN A 130 -28.31 -25.50 -15.43
N GLU A 131 -28.14 -26.68 -14.83
CA GLU A 131 -26.85 -27.16 -14.29
C GLU A 131 -26.23 -26.24 -13.24
N GLN A 132 -27.06 -25.56 -12.43
CA GLN A 132 -26.59 -24.66 -11.36
C GLN A 132 -26.47 -25.35 -10.00
N PHE A 133 -26.97 -26.58 -9.87
CA PHE A 133 -26.77 -27.42 -8.70
C PHE A 133 -25.43 -28.16 -8.78
N SER A 134 -24.77 -28.33 -7.63
CA SER A 134 -23.55 -29.12 -7.49
C SER A 134 -23.62 -30.03 -6.27
N ARG A 135 -22.73 -31.02 -6.19
CA ARG A 135 -22.52 -31.81 -4.97
C ARG A 135 -21.38 -31.19 -4.18
N LEU A 136 -21.54 -31.12 -2.85
CA LEU A 136 -20.47 -30.69 -1.95
C LEU A 136 -19.29 -31.67 -2.00
N ALA A 137 -18.11 -31.21 -1.62
CA ALA A 137 -16.99 -32.11 -1.33
C ALA A 137 -17.40 -33.10 -0.22
N ILE A 138 -16.90 -34.34 -0.30
CA ILE A 138 -17.29 -35.43 0.62
C ILE A 138 -17.05 -35.01 2.08
N GLU A 139 -15.93 -34.33 2.31
CA GLU A 139 -15.46 -33.81 3.58
C GLU A 139 -16.41 -32.75 4.18
N PHE A 140 -17.19 -32.06 3.33
CA PHE A 140 -18.12 -31.01 3.75
C PHE A 140 -19.56 -31.51 3.92
N GLU A 141 -19.89 -32.69 3.37
CA GLU A 141 -21.26 -33.23 3.35
C GLU A 141 -21.83 -33.36 4.76
N ARG A 142 -21.09 -33.98 5.69
CA ARG A 142 -21.55 -34.16 7.08
C ARG A 142 -21.82 -32.82 7.77
N GLY A 143 -20.95 -31.83 7.57
CA GLY A 143 -21.09 -30.51 8.17
C GLY A 143 -22.31 -29.76 7.65
N TYR A 144 -22.57 -29.78 6.34
CA TYR A 144 -23.73 -29.09 5.76
C TYR A 144 -25.03 -29.90 5.90
N LEU A 145 -25.01 -31.17 5.53
CA LEU A 145 -26.19 -31.99 5.28
C LEU A 145 -26.58 -32.90 6.44
N GLY A 146 -25.74 -32.98 7.47
CA GLY A 146 -25.93 -33.88 8.60
C GLY A 146 -25.35 -35.27 8.35
N ASP A 147 -25.49 -36.14 9.34
CA ASP A 147 -24.95 -37.50 9.34
C ASP A 147 -25.55 -38.34 8.21
N GLU A 148 -24.68 -39.01 7.44
CA GLU A 148 -24.99 -39.76 6.21
C GLU A 148 -25.71 -38.93 5.12
N GLY A 149 -25.69 -37.60 5.21
CA GLY A 149 -26.42 -36.73 4.29
C GLY A 149 -25.72 -36.58 2.94
N ASN A 150 -26.43 -36.85 1.84
CA ASN A 150 -26.01 -36.52 0.49
C ASN A 150 -27.12 -35.78 -0.27
N ALA A 151 -26.75 -34.79 -1.06
CA ALA A 151 -27.71 -33.98 -1.82
C ALA A 151 -27.00 -33.20 -2.92
N LYS A 152 -27.73 -32.86 -3.97
CA LYS A 152 -27.35 -31.74 -4.82
C LYS A 152 -27.78 -30.45 -4.15
N THR A 153 -26.89 -29.48 -4.13
CA THR A 153 -27.07 -28.22 -3.42
C THR A 153 -26.79 -27.00 -4.29
N VAL A 154 -27.35 -25.85 -3.90
CA VAL A 154 -27.02 -24.55 -4.48
C VAL A 154 -27.23 -23.44 -3.44
N HIS A 155 -26.22 -22.57 -3.28
CA HIS A 155 -26.36 -21.35 -2.49
C HIS A 155 -27.07 -20.28 -3.32
N VAL A 156 -28.05 -19.59 -2.71
CA VAL A 156 -28.84 -18.57 -3.39
C VAL A 156 -28.76 -17.26 -2.62
N GLY A 157 -27.85 -16.38 -3.04
CA GLY A 157 -27.69 -15.02 -2.54
C GLY A 157 -28.73 -14.07 -3.14
N LEU A 158 -29.94 -14.05 -2.59
CA LEU A 158 -31.09 -13.35 -3.19
C LEU A 158 -30.99 -11.82 -3.30
N ASP A 159 -29.99 -11.20 -2.67
CA ASP A 159 -29.67 -9.77 -2.78
C ASP A 159 -28.46 -9.48 -3.67
N ALA A 160 -27.79 -10.52 -4.20
CA ALA A 160 -26.66 -10.36 -5.10
C ALA A 160 -27.11 -9.78 -6.45
N SER A 161 -26.28 -8.90 -7.02
CA SER A 161 -26.61 -8.15 -8.24
C SER A 161 -26.80 -9.07 -9.46
N ASP A 162 -26.10 -10.19 -9.49
CA ASP A 162 -26.07 -11.22 -10.52
C ASP A 162 -27.16 -12.30 -10.38
N THR A 163 -27.86 -12.37 -9.24
CA THR A 163 -28.93 -13.37 -9.05
C THR A 163 -30.05 -13.17 -10.07
N PRO A 164 -30.45 -14.23 -10.81
CA PRO A 164 -31.48 -14.13 -11.86
C PRO A 164 -32.83 -13.59 -11.38
N ASP A 165 -33.45 -12.78 -12.23
CA ASP A 165 -34.73 -12.12 -11.95
C ASP A 165 -35.87 -13.09 -11.58
N PHE A 166 -35.89 -14.28 -12.17
CA PHE A 166 -36.93 -15.27 -11.87
C PHE A 166 -36.83 -15.82 -10.45
N ILE A 167 -35.62 -15.88 -9.87
CA ILE A 167 -35.42 -16.27 -8.47
C ILE A 167 -35.83 -15.13 -7.54
N LYS A 168 -35.41 -13.89 -7.85
CA LYS A 168 -35.74 -12.69 -7.06
C LYS A 168 -37.25 -12.43 -6.96
N ARG A 169 -38.00 -12.81 -8.01
CA ARG A 169 -39.45 -12.67 -8.08
C ARG A 169 -40.22 -13.88 -7.55
N SER A 170 -39.53 -14.97 -7.19
CA SER A 170 -40.14 -16.19 -6.66
C SER A 170 -40.37 -16.11 -5.15
N PRO A 171 -41.21 -17.02 -4.57
CA PRO A 171 -41.42 -17.11 -3.13
C PRO A 171 -40.15 -17.45 -2.32
N LEU A 172 -39.06 -17.92 -2.96
CA LEU A 172 -37.77 -18.11 -2.29
C LEU A 172 -37.25 -16.81 -1.65
N LYS A 173 -37.53 -15.64 -2.27
CA LYS A 173 -37.16 -14.34 -1.69
C LYS A 173 -37.83 -14.11 -0.35
N THR A 174 -39.11 -14.47 -0.24
CA THR A 174 -39.87 -14.37 0.99
C THR A 174 -39.32 -15.31 2.06
N MET A 175 -38.93 -16.53 1.69
CA MET A 175 -38.37 -17.50 2.64
C MET A 175 -37.02 -17.05 3.20
N ASP A 176 -36.13 -16.52 2.38
CA ASP A 176 -34.84 -16.01 2.87
C ASP A 176 -35.02 -14.76 3.75
N ASN A 177 -35.94 -13.85 3.40
CA ASN A 177 -36.33 -12.75 4.28
C ASN A 177 -36.83 -13.25 5.65
N ASN A 178 -37.61 -14.33 5.67
CA ASN A 178 -38.09 -14.94 6.91
C ASN A 178 -36.94 -15.51 7.75
N PHE A 179 -35.91 -16.10 7.14
CA PHE A 179 -34.72 -16.52 7.86
C PHE A 179 -33.93 -15.34 8.43
N GLY A 180 -33.82 -14.24 7.69
CA GLY A 180 -33.23 -12.99 8.18
C GLY A 180 -33.99 -12.41 9.38
N GLN A 181 -35.32 -12.39 9.31
CA GLN A 181 -36.17 -12.00 10.44
C GLN A 181 -35.98 -12.94 11.63
N LEU A 182 -35.92 -14.27 11.41
CA LEU A 182 -35.67 -15.25 12.47
C LEU A 182 -34.33 -15.01 13.17
N CYS A 183 -33.28 -14.74 12.41
CA CYS A 183 -31.97 -14.38 12.95
C CYS A 183 -32.04 -13.14 13.85
N SER A 184 -32.69 -12.07 13.37
CA SER A 184 -32.86 -10.82 14.14
C SER A 184 -33.74 -10.99 15.39
N MET A 185 -34.70 -11.92 15.36
CA MET A 185 -35.54 -12.23 16.52
C MET A 185 -34.78 -13.01 17.59
N LEU A 186 -34.01 -14.01 17.18
CA LEU A 186 -33.26 -14.87 18.09
C LEU A 186 -32.07 -14.14 18.73
N SER A 187 -31.41 -13.24 18.01
CA SER A 187 -30.25 -12.49 18.54
C SER A 187 -30.58 -11.77 19.85
N LYS A 188 -31.77 -11.14 19.95
CA LYS A 188 -32.25 -10.43 21.15
C LYS A 188 -32.30 -11.25 22.43
N TYR A 189 -32.44 -12.58 22.34
CA TYR A 189 -32.66 -13.46 23.49
C TYR A 189 -31.59 -14.55 23.64
N SER A 190 -30.78 -14.77 22.60
CA SER A 190 -29.82 -15.87 22.50
C SER A 190 -28.73 -15.83 23.58
N GLU A 191 -28.12 -14.68 23.86
CA GLU A 191 -27.01 -14.59 24.81
C GLU A 191 -27.42 -15.00 26.23
N GLU A 192 -28.49 -14.42 26.75
CA GLU A 192 -28.99 -14.69 28.11
C GLU A 192 -29.51 -16.12 28.29
N ASN A 193 -30.17 -16.69 27.26
CA ASN A 193 -30.87 -17.97 27.38
C ASN A 193 -30.07 -19.16 26.84
N LEU A 194 -29.18 -18.96 25.88
CA LEU A 194 -28.43 -20.00 25.18
C LEU A 194 -26.91 -19.91 25.43
N GLY A 195 -26.42 -18.81 26.00
CA GLY A 195 -25.01 -18.61 26.34
C GLY A 195 -24.12 -18.16 25.18
N PHE A 196 -24.70 -17.73 24.07
CA PHE A 196 -23.98 -17.15 22.93
C PHE A 196 -24.88 -16.17 22.17
N GLU A 197 -24.28 -15.18 21.51
CA GLU A 197 -25.00 -14.29 20.61
C GLU A 197 -25.12 -14.89 19.20
N VAL A 198 -26.32 -14.84 18.64
CA VAL A 198 -26.55 -15.06 17.20
C VAL A 198 -26.16 -13.79 16.45
N TYR A 199 -24.97 -13.78 15.86
CA TYR A 199 -24.38 -12.62 15.21
C TYR A 199 -24.78 -12.47 13.74
N SER A 200 -24.67 -13.57 12.96
CA SER A 200 -24.99 -13.57 11.54
C SER A 200 -25.57 -14.90 11.06
N ARG A 201 -25.92 -14.98 9.77
CA ARG A 201 -26.40 -16.20 9.10
C ARG A 201 -25.62 -16.47 7.82
N THR A 202 -25.56 -17.74 7.40
CA THR A 202 -25.15 -18.08 6.03
C THR A 202 -26.27 -17.74 5.04
N GLU A 203 -25.92 -17.63 3.77
CA GLU A 203 -26.91 -17.61 2.68
C GLU A 203 -27.80 -18.85 2.72
N MET A 204 -28.98 -18.74 2.09
CA MET A 204 -29.90 -19.86 1.95
C MET A 204 -29.32 -20.91 1.01
N LEU A 205 -29.20 -22.13 1.51
CA LEU A 205 -28.79 -23.30 0.75
C LEU A 205 -30.03 -24.11 0.37
N LEU A 206 -30.27 -24.26 -0.93
CA LEU A 206 -31.27 -25.18 -1.46
C LEU A 206 -30.64 -26.57 -1.56
N ARG A 207 -31.42 -27.58 -1.21
CA ARG A 207 -31.00 -28.98 -1.23
C ARG A 207 -32.10 -29.85 -1.80
N MET A 208 -31.72 -30.69 -2.75
CA MET A 208 -32.57 -31.69 -3.39
C MET A 208 -31.90 -33.06 -3.30
N PRO A 209 -32.67 -34.15 -3.14
CA PRO A 209 -32.11 -35.49 -3.14
C PRO A 209 -31.40 -35.80 -4.46
N LEU A 210 -30.29 -36.53 -4.38
CA LEU A 210 -29.67 -37.17 -5.54
C LEU A 210 -30.48 -38.41 -5.91
N ALA A 211 -30.92 -38.54 -7.16
CA ALA A 211 -31.59 -39.75 -7.62
C ALA A 211 -30.58 -40.86 -7.97
N ASP A 212 -31.03 -42.12 -7.92
CA ASP A 212 -30.20 -43.28 -8.29
C ASP A 212 -29.58 -43.09 -9.69
N GLY A 213 -28.24 -43.08 -9.77
CA GLY A 213 -27.50 -42.88 -11.01
C GLY A 213 -27.20 -41.41 -11.39
N GLU A 214 -27.60 -40.42 -10.57
CA GLU A 214 -27.18 -39.02 -10.74
C GLU A 214 -25.79 -38.72 -10.15
N GLU A 215 -25.16 -39.69 -9.46
CA GLU A 215 -23.82 -39.53 -8.86
C GLU A 215 -22.76 -39.18 -9.90
N ASP A 216 -22.85 -39.75 -11.11
CA ASP A 216 -21.96 -39.42 -12.23
C ASP A 216 -22.22 -38.01 -12.80
N LYS A 217 -23.44 -37.48 -12.64
CA LYS A 217 -23.82 -36.13 -13.09
C LYS A 217 -23.32 -35.05 -12.12
N TYR A 218 -23.29 -35.36 -10.82
CA TYR A 218 -22.83 -34.46 -9.76
C TYR A 218 -21.70 -35.11 -8.96
N PRO A 219 -20.48 -35.19 -9.53
CA PRO A 219 -19.32 -35.64 -8.76
C PRO A 219 -19.08 -34.68 -7.58
N PRO A 220 -18.55 -35.17 -6.44
CA PRO A 220 -18.11 -34.31 -5.35
C PRO A 220 -17.12 -33.26 -5.86
N ALA A 221 -17.22 -32.04 -5.34
CA ALA A 221 -16.28 -30.98 -5.68
C ALA A 221 -14.87 -31.30 -5.14
N ASP A 222 -13.85 -30.95 -5.91
CA ASP A 222 -12.47 -30.85 -5.40
C ASP A 222 -12.38 -29.62 -4.48
N ILE A 223 -11.54 -29.69 -3.46
CA ILE A 223 -11.32 -28.59 -2.49
C ILE A 223 -9.86 -28.17 -2.47
N ASP A 224 -9.64 -26.87 -2.34
CA ASP A 224 -8.33 -26.32 -1.98
C ASP A 224 -8.26 -25.95 -0.48
N ASP A 225 -7.07 -25.52 -0.04
CA ASP A 225 -6.84 -25.11 1.35
C ASP A 225 -7.74 -23.92 1.77
N GLY A 226 -8.10 -23.04 0.84
CA GLY A 226 -9.00 -21.92 1.10
C GLY A 226 -10.44 -22.37 1.34
N ASP A 227 -10.93 -23.33 0.55
CA ASP A 227 -12.24 -23.95 0.77
C ASP A 227 -12.27 -24.66 2.13
N ALA A 228 -11.21 -25.41 2.46
CA ALA A 228 -11.06 -26.14 3.71
C ALA A 228 -11.02 -25.22 4.94
N GLU A 229 -10.20 -24.17 4.90
CA GLU A 229 -10.07 -23.17 5.96
C GLU A 229 -11.41 -22.44 6.18
N GLY A 230 -12.08 -22.03 5.09
CA GLY A 230 -13.39 -21.40 5.14
C GLY A 230 -14.46 -22.30 5.78
N PHE A 231 -14.48 -23.58 5.42
CA PHE A 231 -15.39 -24.56 6.02
C PHE A 231 -15.10 -24.80 7.51
N LEU A 232 -13.83 -24.96 7.88
CA LEU A 232 -13.38 -25.12 9.26
C LEU A 232 -13.88 -23.97 10.15
N HIS A 233 -13.60 -22.71 9.75
CA HIS A 233 -14.05 -21.53 10.50
C HIS A 233 -15.59 -21.42 10.55
N LEU A 234 -16.28 -21.78 9.47
CA LEU A 234 -17.74 -21.78 9.45
C LEU A 234 -18.31 -22.77 10.47
N MET A 235 -17.78 -23.99 10.52
CA MET A 235 -18.26 -25.03 11.44
C MET A 235 -18.00 -24.66 12.90
N TYR A 236 -16.85 -24.04 13.22
CA TYR A 236 -16.56 -23.54 14.56
C TYR A 236 -17.43 -22.36 14.98
N ARG A 237 -17.88 -21.53 14.03
CA ARG A 237 -18.80 -20.42 14.29
C ARG A 237 -20.27 -20.85 14.33
N ARG A 238 -20.62 -21.98 13.72
CA ARG A 238 -21.99 -22.51 13.68
C ARG A 238 -22.53 -22.75 15.09
N ARG A 239 -23.72 -22.21 15.37
CA ARG A 239 -24.43 -22.41 16.65
C ARG A 239 -25.81 -23.00 16.48
N LEU A 240 -26.53 -22.57 15.43
CA LEU A 240 -27.85 -23.11 15.10
C LEU A 240 -27.90 -23.57 13.64
N THR A 241 -28.62 -24.66 13.41
CA THR A 241 -29.04 -25.10 12.08
C THR A 241 -30.54 -24.89 11.92
N VAL A 242 -30.91 -24.22 10.84
CA VAL A 242 -32.30 -24.02 10.44
C VAL A 242 -32.56 -24.79 9.15
N LEU A 243 -33.56 -25.66 9.18
CA LEU A 243 -33.87 -26.62 8.13
C LEU A 243 -35.38 -26.59 7.86
N GLN A 244 -35.77 -25.93 6.78
CA GLN A 244 -37.15 -25.82 6.33
C GLN A 244 -37.45 -26.83 5.22
N PHE A 245 -38.55 -27.55 5.34
CA PHE A 245 -39.02 -28.53 4.35
C PHE A 245 -40.17 -27.93 3.55
N VAL A 246 -40.01 -27.82 2.23
CA VAL A 246 -40.99 -27.17 1.35
C VAL A 246 -42.00 -28.17 0.79
N GLY A 247 -41.59 -29.40 0.51
CA GLY A 247 -42.42 -30.42 -0.14
C GLY A 247 -42.17 -30.52 -1.66
N PRO A 248 -43.06 -31.19 -2.43
CA PRO A 248 -44.35 -31.74 -2.00
C PRO A 248 -44.25 -33.06 -1.21
N ALA A 249 -43.14 -33.80 -1.32
CA ALA A 249 -42.92 -34.99 -0.53
C ALA A 249 -42.16 -34.66 0.77
N GLY A 250 -42.46 -35.42 1.84
CA GLY A 250 -41.80 -35.27 3.13
C GLY A 250 -40.55 -36.13 3.27
N GLY A 251 -40.22 -36.51 4.49
CA GLY A 251 -39.13 -37.43 4.80
C GLY A 251 -39.07 -37.79 6.28
N SER A 252 -38.04 -38.51 6.67
CA SER A 252 -37.71 -38.76 8.08
C SER A 252 -36.50 -37.92 8.50
N LEU A 253 -36.56 -37.41 9.72
CA LEU A 253 -35.47 -36.66 10.34
C LEU A 253 -35.16 -37.32 11.67
N LYS A 254 -33.89 -37.56 11.96
CA LYS A 254 -33.43 -38.05 13.26
C LYS A 254 -32.47 -37.04 13.88
N LEU A 255 -32.67 -36.70 15.15
CA LEU A 255 -31.72 -35.90 15.93
C LEU A 255 -30.80 -36.84 16.73
N LEU A 256 -29.49 -36.63 16.58
CA LEU A 256 -28.42 -37.43 17.18
C LEU A 256 -27.76 -36.61 18.31
N PRO A 257 -27.65 -37.14 19.54
CA PRO A 257 -27.09 -36.39 20.65
C PRO A 257 -25.56 -36.23 20.51
N VAL A 258 -25.06 -35.00 20.66
CA VAL A 258 -23.62 -34.70 20.65
C VAL A 258 -22.94 -35.06 21.98
N LYS A 259 -23.68 -35.01 23.09
CA LYS A 259 -23.20 -35.38 24.43
C LYS A 259 -23.66 -36.78 24.81
N GLU A 260 -22.77 -37.55 25.42
CA GLU A 260 -23.14 -38.86 25.98
C GLU A 260 -24.26 -38.72 27.03
N GLY A 261 -25.37 -39.44 26.84
CA GLY A 261 -26.46 -39.57 27.82
C GLY A 261 -27.85 -39.13 27.35
N ASP A 262 -27.97 -38.32 26.28
CA ASP A 262 -29.25 -38.01 25.63
C ASP A 262 -29.65 -39.16 24.67
N GLN A 263 -30.95 -39.32 24.38
CA GLN A 263 -31.47 -40.36 23.45
C GLN A 263 -31.76 -39.76 22.07
N GLU A 264 -31.64 -40.57 21.02
CA GLU A 264 -32.06 -40.21 19.65
C GLU A 264 -33.55 -39.82 19.60
N ILE A 265 -33.88 -38.84 18.75
CA ILE A 265 -35.26 -38.37 18.56
C ILE A 265 -35.65 -38.51 17.09
N ASP A 266 -36.69 -39.31 16.83
CA ASP A 266 -37.30 -39.43 15.51
C ASP A 266 -38.35 -38.34 15.30
N LEU A 267 -38.22 -37.59 14.20
CA LEU A 267 -39.10 -36.50 13.78
C LEU A 267 -39.57 -36.71 12.33
N ALA A 268 -40.73 -36.16 12.01
CA ALA A 268 -41.23 -36.13 10.63
C ALA A 268 -40.80 -34.83 9.93
N ALA A 269 -40.22 -34.95 8.73
CA ALA A 269 -39.92 -33.83 7.85
C ALA A 269 -41.15 -33.51 6.98
N ASP A 270 -42.25 -33.10 7.63
CA ASP A 270 -43.49 -32.79 6.93
C ASP A 270 -43.35 -31.52 6.07
N PRO A 271 -44.00 -31.43 4.89
CA PRO A 271 -44.07 -30.19 4.13
C PRO A 271 -44.55 -28.98 4.95
N HIS A 272 -43.95 -27.83 4.69
CA HIS A 272 -44.17 -26.56 5.39
C HIS A 272 -43.86 -26.66 6.89
N THR A 273 -42.79 -27.36 7.25
CA THR A 273 -42.24 -27.36 8.62
C THR A 273 -40.80 -26.90 8.61
N MET A 274 -40.34 -26.38 9.74
CA MET A 274 -39.00 -25.88 9.93
C MET A 274 -38.45 -26.36 11.26
N LEU A 275 -37.29 -27.01 11.20
CA LEU A 275 -36.47 -27.32 12.35
C LEU A 275 -35.52 -26.15 12.62
N VAL A 276 -35.43 -25.72 13.87
CA VAL A 276 -34.34 -24.91 14.40
C VAL A 276 -33.67 -25.72 15.49
N MET A 277 -32.36 -25.98 15.40
CA MET A 277 -31.64 -26.84 16.36
C MET A 277 -30.33 -26.23 16.83
N LEU A 278 -29.95 -26.51 18.09
CA LEU A 278 -28.66 -26.18 18.70
C LEU A 278 -27.60 -27.21 18.35
N ASN A 279 -26.57 -26.78 17.62
CA ASN A 279 -25.46 -27.64 17.20
C ASN A 279 -24.57 -28.09 18.37
N SER A 280 -24.63 -27.44 19.53
CA SER A 280 -23.92 -27.85 20.74
C SER A 280 -24.56 -29.04 21.47
N ARG A 281 -25.76 -29.46 21.05
CA ARG A 281 -26.51 -30.56 21.66
C ARG A 281 -26.91 -31.64 20.65
N TRP A 282 -27.25 -31.24 19.43
CA TRP A 282 -27.78 -32.14 18.41
C TRP A 282 -27.01 -32.05 17.09
N GLU A 283 -26.68 -33.21 16.55
CA GLU A 283 -26.51 -33.47 15.12
C GLU A 283 -27.83 -33.99 14.53
N TYR A 284 -27.92 -34.13 13.22
CA TYR A 284 -29.12 -34.65 12.57
C TYR A 284 -28.77 -35.56 11.40
N SER A 285 -29.65 -36.50 11.09
CA SER A 285 -29.68 -37.23 9.82
C SER A 285 -31.03 -37.00 9.16
N TYR A 286 -31.04 -36.69 7.87
CA TYR A 286 -32.24 -36.38 7.09
C TYR A 286 -32.35 -37.28 5.87
N SER A 287 -33.43 -38.07 5.81
CA SER A 287 -33.73 -38.95 4.67
C SER A 287 -34.96 -38.42 3.91
N PRO A 288 -34.76 -37.68 2.80
CA PRO A 288 -35.86 -37.20 1.97
C PRO A 288 -36.58 -38.38 1.29
N ALA A 289 -37.91 -38.27 1.11
CA ALA A 289 -38.68 -39.21 0.31
C ALA A 289 -39.17 -38.53 -0.99
N GLY A 290 -39.06 -39.22 -2.14
CA GLY A 290 -39.59 -38.72 -3.41
C GLY A 290 -39.03 -37.35 -3.84
N LYS A 291 -39.87 -36.49 -4.45
CA LYS A 291 -39.49 -35.12 -4.82
C LYS A 291 -39.56 -34.21 -3.61
N ALA A 292 -38.42 -34.00 -2.94
CA ALA A 292 -38.30 -33.14 -1.77
C ALA A 292 -37.40 -31.94 -2.07
N LEU A 293 -37.84 -30.75 -1.67
CA LEU A 293 -37.02 -29.55 -1.58
C LEU A 293 -36.92 -29.12 -0.12
N ALA A 294 -35.71 -28.85 0.34
CA ALA A 294 -35.48 -28.25 1.64
C ALA A 294 -34.56 -27.04 1.54
N LEU A 295 -34.77 -26.06 2.42
CA LEU A 295 -34.03 -24.81 2.51
C LEU A 295 -33.26 -24.81 3.82
N GLN A 296 -31.97 -24.49 3.77
CA GLN A 296 -31.09 -24.52 4.93
C GLN A 296 -30.41 -23.17 5.14
N THR A 297 -30.07 -22.91 6.39
CA THR A 297 -29.13 -21.86 6.75
C THR A 297 -28.56 -22.11 8.15
N PHE A 298 -27.33 -21.66 8.38
CA PHE A 298 -26.71 -21.67 9.70
C PHE A 298 -26.76 -20.28 10.34
N MET A 299 -26.95 -20.25 11.66
CA MET A 299 -26.72 -19.05 12.46
C MET A 299 -25.38 -19.17 13.17
N LEU A 300 -24.61 -18.10 13.10
CA LEU A 300 -23.20 -18.05 13.43
C LEU A 300 -22.96 -17.13 14.62
N ALA A 301 -22.01 -17.50 15.47
CA ALA A 301 -21.42 -16.61 16.46
C ALA A 301 -20.56 -15.52 15.79
N GLU A 302 -20.24 -14.47 16.54
CA GLU A 302 -19.31 -13.42 16.10
C GLU A 302 -17.95 -14.03 15.70
N PRO A 303 -17.30 -13.57 14.62
CA PRO A 303 -15.94 -14.00 14.31
C PRO A 303 -14.97 -13.52 15.40
N ALA A 304 -13.95 -14.30 15.71
CA ALA A 304 -12.91 -13.87 16.63
C ALA A 304 -12.17 -12.63 16.10
N ILE A 305 -11.97 -11.63 16.95
CA ILE A 305 -11.24 -10.40 16.64
C ILE A 305 -9.88 -10.44 17.33
N TYR A 306 -8.81 -10.29 16.56
CA TYR A 306 -7.43 -10.27 17.06
C TYR A 306 -6.85 -8.86 16.94
N CYS A 307 -5.97 -8.50 17.87
CA CYS A 307 -5.24 -7.24 17.85
C CYS A 307 -3.74 -7.55 17.85
N LEU A 308 -2.99 -6.95 16.93
CA LEU A 308 -1.52 -7.02 16.95
C LEU A 308 -0.97 -6.15 18.09
N GLU A 309 0.02 -6.65 18.83
CA GLU A 309 0.78 -5.84 19.78
C GLU A 309 1.74 -4.89 19.04
N ASP A 310 2.17 -3.80 19.69
CA ASP A 310 2.96 -2.69 19.07
C ASP A 310 4.40 -3.08 18.64
N GLU A 311 4.75 -4.37 18.60
CA GLU A 311 6.11 -4.85 18.38
C GLU A 311 6.18 -5.78 17.16
N VAL A 312 6.80 -5.29 16.09
CA VAL A 312 7.16 -6.09 14.91
C VAL A 312 8.69 -6.24 14.89
N GLN A 313 9.17 -7.47 14.96
CA GLN A 313 10.60 -7.80 14.91
C GLN A 313 10.97 -8.37 13.53
N GLY A 314 12.24 -8.24 13.13
CA GLY A 314 12.75 -8.72 11.83
C GLY A 314 13.03 -7.62 10.81
N ASN A 315 13.28 -7.99 9.54
CA ASN A 315 13.57 -7.03 8.48
C ASN A 315 12.28 -6.39 7.93
N VAL A 316 11.89 -5.26 8.52
CA VAL A 316 10.69 -4.51 8.15
C VAL A 316 10.69 -3.95 6.72
N GLU A 317 11.85 -3.87 6.05
CA GLU A 317 11.93 -3.40 4.66
C GLU A 317 11.12 -4.33 3.72
N ASN A 318 11.07 -5.63 4.03
CA ASN A 318 10.31 -6.62 3.28
C ASN A 318 8.80 -6.45 3.37
N LEU A 319 8.28 -5.69 4.35
CA LEU A 319 6.83 -5.48 4.55
C LEU A 319 6.23 -4.54 3.50
N THR A 320 7.05 -3.68 2.89
CA THR A 320 6.60 -2.73 1.86
C THR A 320 6.22 -3.41 0.55
N GLY A 321 6.67 -4.65 0.33
CA GLY A 321 6.48 -5.39 -0.91
C GLY A 321 7.19 -4.75 -2.12
N GLN A 322 8.09 -3.79 -1.89
CA GLN A 322 8.96 -3.22 -2.91
C GLN A 322 10.36 -3.75 -2.66
N SER A 323 11.02 -4.27 -3.68
CA SER A 323 12.43 -4.57 -3.52
C SER A 323 13.16 -3.23 -3.36
N THR A 324 14.12 -3.21 -2.44
CA THR A 324 14.87 -2.01 -2.09
C THR A 324 15.74 -1.52 -3.25
N GLY A 325 15.83 -2.30 -4.32
CA GLY A 325 16.67 -2.02 -5.48
C GLY A 325 18.13 -2.31 -5.19
N PRO A 326 19.03 -1.90 -6.09
CA PRO A 326 20.46 -2.08 -5.88
C PRO A 326 20.95 -1.24 -4.69
N PRO A 327 21.83 -1.78 -3.83
CA PRO A 327 22.36 -1.03 -2.69
C PRO A 327 23.20 0.18 -3.15
N PRO A 328 23.40 1.18 -2.27
CA PRO A 328 24.31 2.29 -2.57
C PRO A 328 25.69 1.77 -2.97
N PRO A 329 26.37 2.42 -3.93
CA PRO A 329 27.77 2.14 -4.23
C PRO A 329 28.61 2.11 -2.94
N PRO A 330 29.39 1.04 -2.68
CA PRO A 330 30.05 0.86 -1.40
C PRO A 330 31.22 1.84 -1.21
N GLY A 331 31.30 2.46 -0.04
CA GLY A 331 32.35 3.43 0.31
C GLY A 331 32.06 4.85 -0.18
N GLU A 332 32.98 5.77 0.11
CA GLU A 332 32.81 7.18 -0.28
C GLU A 332 32.62 7.31 -1.80
N HIS A 333 31.63 8.08 -2.23
CA HIS A 333 31.35 8.44 -3.62
C HIS A 333 31.09 9.94 -3.74
N CYS A 334 31.06 10.46 -4.97
CA CYS A 334 30.67 11.85 -5.20
C CYS A 334 29.17 11.97 -5.00
N THR A 335 28.77 12.29 -3.77
CA THR A 335 27.38 12.46 -3.35
C THR A 335 26.91 13.87 -3.67
N ILE A 336 25.72 13.98 -4.25
CA ILE A 336 25.07 15.26 -4.56
C ILE A 336 24.32 15.71 -3.32
N GLU A 337 24.77 16.80 -2.71
CA GLU A 337 24.15 17.36 -1.50
C GLU A 337 23.06 18.36 -1.81
N SER A 338 23.20 19.05 -2.93
CA SER A 338 22.27 20.08 -3.36
C SER A 338 22.33 20.27 -4.87
N MET A 339 21.23 20.81 -5.41
CA MET A 339 21.08 21.04 -6.83
C MET A 339 20.13 22.20 -7.07
N TYR A 340 20.55 23.14 -7.92
CA TYR A 340 19.74 24.31 -8.29
C TYR A 340 19.82 24.55 -9.80
N CYS A 341 18.72 25.01 -10.39
CA CYS A 341 18.66 25.25 -11.83
C CYS A 341 17.74 26.42 -12.17
N ARG A 342 18.05 27.09 -13.28
CA ARG A 342 17.16 27.97 -14.03
C ARG A 342 17.14 27.45 -15.46
N TYR A 343 16.11 26.67 -15.80
CA TYR A 343 16.01 26.00 -17.11
C TYR A 343 14.87 26.61 -17.93
N GLY A 344 15.05 26.63 -19.25
CA GLY A 344 13.96 26.94 -20.18
C GLY A 344 12.74 26.05 -19.88
N MET A 345 11.53 26.58 -20.05
CA MET A 345 10.27 26.21 -19.36
C MET A 345 9.92 27.03 -18.10
N GLN A 346 10.69 28.07 -17.77
CA GLN A 346 10.52 28.88 -16.55
C GLN A 346 10.69 28.07 -15.24
N ALA A 347 11.54 27.05 -15.27
CA ALA A 347 11.83 26.26 -14.08
C ALA A 347 12.93 26.92 -13.25
N ASP A 348 12.58 27.45 -12.08
CA ASP A 348 13.51 27.96 -11.06
C ASP A 348 13.54 26.99 -9.87
N GLY A 349 14.62 26.23 -9.77
CA GLY A 349 14.82 25.17 -8.81
C GLY A 349 14.32 23.79 -9.24
N ARG A 350 14.82 22.77 -8.53
CA ARG A 350 14.63 21.35 -8.85
C ARG A 350 13.17 20.89 -8.89
N HIS A 351 12.32 21.47 -8.03
CA HIS A 351 10.91 21.08 -7.90
C HIS A 351 10.09 21.51 -9.13
N GLN A 352 10.29 22.75 -9.59
CA GLN A 352 9.59 23.26 -10.77
C GLN A 352 10.03 22.52 -12.04
N PHE A 353 11.33 22.23 -12.16
CA PHE A 353 11.84 21.43 -13.28
C PHE A 353 11.21 20.03 -13.31
N TRP A 354 11.15 19.33 -12.17
CA TRP A 354 10.53 18.00 -12.11
C TRP A 354 9.04 18.04 -12.44
N GLN A 355 8.31 19.02 -11.92
CA GLN A 355 6.89 19.20 -12.22
C GLN A 355 6.66 19.43 -13.73
N GLY A 356 7.46 20.30 -14.36
CA GLY A 356 7.33 20.59 -15.79
C GLY A 356 7.74 19.42 -16.69
N ALA A 357 8.93 18.86 -16.45
CA ALA A 357 9.52 17.84 -17.33
C ALA A 357 8.88 16.46 -17.18
N ALA A 358 8.58 16.02 -15.95
CA ALA A 358 8.09 14.67 -15.67
C ALA A 358 6.57 14.61 -15.47
N LYS A 359 5.97 15.58 -14.76
CA LYS A 359 4.55 15.51 -14.40
C LYS A 359 3.63 16.15 -15.43
N ALA A 360 3.99 17.33 -15.93
CA ALA A 360 3.19 18.08 -16.89
C ALA A 360 3.51 17.75 -18.35
N CYS A 361 4.61 17.03 -18.61
CA CYS A 361 5.09 16.74 -19.97
C CYS A 361 5.23 18.01 -20.84
N CYS A 362 5.79 19.08 -20.27
CA CYS A 362 5.79 20.41 -20.86
C CYS A 362 6.68 20.50 -22.12
N ASP A 363 6.16 21.12 -23.18
CA ASP A 363 6.93 21.69 -24.31
C ASP A 363 7.37 23.10 -23.92
N GLY A 364 8.67 23.27 -23.61
CA GLY A 364 9.23 24.54 -23.16
C GLY A 364 9.58 25.52 -24.29
N LEU A 365 9.26 25.22 -25.55
CA LEU A 365 9.73 25.99 -26.69
C LEU A 365 8.80 27.14 -27.08
N THR A 366 9.39 28.29 -27.37
CA THR A 366 8.71 29.53 -27.78
C THR A 366 9.35 30.09 -29.04
N GLU A 367 8.70 31.06 -29.68
CA GLU A 367 9.40 31.88 -30.67
C GLU A 367 10.51 32.71 -30.00
N VAL A 368 11.51 33.12 -30.78
CA VAL A 368 12.58 34.02 -30.32
C VAL A 368 11.96 35.30 -29.74
N PRO A 369 12.17 35.61 -28.45
CA PRO A 369 11.61 36.82 -27.86
C PRO A 369 12.26 38.08 -28.43
N VAL A 370 11.46 39.11 -28.73
CA VAL A 370 11.96 40.42 -29.19
C VAL A 370 12.89 41.09 -28.16
N THR A 371 12.73 40.73 -26.88
CA THR A 371 13.61 41.17 -25.79
C THR A 371 15.03 40.59 -25.89
N ARG A 372 15.25 39.55 -26.71
CA ARG A 372 16.58 39.03 -27.04
C ARG A 372 17.13 39.73 -28.28
N TRP A 373 16.42 39.59 -29.41
CA TRP A 373 16.70 40.33 -30.64
C TRP A 373 15.46 40.33 -31.53
N ASP A 374 15.40 41.28 -32.47
CA ASP A 374 14.43 41.21 -33.58
C ASP A 374 14.85 40.11 -34.54
N HIS A 375 14.10 39.00 -34.55
CA HIS A 375 14.42 37.85 -35.40
C HIS A 375 13.95 38.02 -36.85
N GLY A 376 13.04 38.95 -37.13
CA GLY A 376 12.45 39.15 -38.46
C GLY A 376 13.47 39.33 -39.59
N PRO A 377 14.52 40.17 -39.42
CA PRO A 377 15.57 40.35 -40.43
C PRO A 377 16.41 39.10 -40.72
N TYR A 378 16.39 38.10 -39.82
CA TYR A 378 17.18 36.89 -39.95
C TYR A 378 16.33 35.69 -40.40
N PHE A 379 15.02 35.73 -40.20
CA PHE A 379 14.14 34.60 -40.50
C PHE A 379 13.82 34.52 -42.00
N ASP A 380 14.19 33.40 -42.60
CA ASP A 380 13.85 33.03 -43.98
C ASP A 380 13.67 31.51 -44.03
N PRO A 381 12.42 31.00 -44.15
CA PRO A 381 12.13 29.56 -44.09
C PRO A 381 12.74 28.76 -45.26
N GLU A 382 13.11 29.44 -46.35
CA GLU A 382 13.76 28.84 -47.52
C GLU A 382 15.29 29.03 -47.49
N SER A 383 15.82 29.62 -46.42
CA SER A 383 17.22 30.01 -46.36
C SER A 383 18.15 28.80 -46.37
N GLN A 384 19.03 28.76 -47.36
CA GLN A 384 20.14 27.80 -47.41
C GLN A 384 21.45 28.40 -46.89
N PHE A 385 21.59 29.73 -46.94
CA PHE A 385 22.80 30.46 -46.49
C PHE A 385 22.44 31.87 -45.99
N GLY A 386 22.95 32.25 -44.82
CA GLY A 386 22.88 33.64 -44.34
C GLY A 386 21.58 34.05 -43.62
N GLY A 387 20.60 33.16 -43.49
CA GLY A 387 19.39 33.34 -42.69
C GLY A 387 19.07 32.12 -41.81
N ALA A 388 18.03 32.23 -41.00
CA ALA A 388 17.51 31.18 -40.12
C ALA A 388 16.16 30.68 -40.63
N TYR A 389 16.04 29.38 -40.90
CA TYR A 389 14.78 28.77 -41.37
C TYR A 389 13.80 28.42 -40.25
N THR A 390 14.24 28.46 -39.00
CA THR A 390 13.38 28.26 -37.83
C THR A 390 13.37 29.52 -36.97
N ARG A 391 12.33 29.67 -36.16
CA ARG A 391 12.13 30.80 -35.24
C ARG A 391 11.86 30.36 -33.81
N HIS A 392 11.96 29.07 -33.52
CA HIS A 392 11.68 28.52 -32.19
C HIS A 392 12.96 28.13 -31.46
N GLY A 393 12.91 28.22 -30.15
CA GLY A 393 13.92 27.73 -29.22
C GLY A 393 13.33 27.67 -27.81
N CYS A 394 14.05 27.09 -26.86
CA CYS A 394 13.64 27.12 -25.47
C CYS A 394 14.26 28.34 -24.79
N PHE A 395 13.49 29.42 -24.71
CA PHE A 395 13.82 30.63 -23.95
C PHE A 395 13.03 30.58 -22.65
N GLY A 396 13.65 30.89 -21.51
CA GLY A 396 12.90 30.78 -20.24
C GLY A 396 13.62 31.21 -18.98
N ILE A 397 14.83 31.76 -19.10
CA ILE A 397 15.46 32.49 -18.00
C ILE A 397 14.97 33.93 -18.09
N GLU A 398 13.87 34.21 -17.39
CA GLU A 398 13.34 35.57 -17.26
C GLU A 398 14.36 36.47 -16.56
N GLY A 399 14.49 37.71 -17.01
CA GLY A 399 15.42 38.66 -16.41
C GLY A 399 16.89 38.24 -16.54
N VAL A 400 17.29 37.68 -17.69
CA VAL A 400 18.71 37.34 -17.99
C VAL A 400 19.66 38.54 -17.79
N ASP A 401 19.13 39.75 -17.89
CA ASP A 401 19.80 41.03 -17.68
C ASP A 401 19.82 41.50 -16.20
N LEU A 402 19.08 40.85 -15.30
CA LEU A 402 19.05 41.12 -13.87
C LEU A 402 20.22 40.44 -13.14
N PHE A 403 20.71 41.05 -12.07
CA PHE A 403 21.78 40.52 -11.22
C PHE A 403 21.90 41.28 -9.90
N ASP A 404 22.04 40.58 -8.78
CA ASP A 404 22.34 41.20 -7.48
C ASP A 404 23.84 41.52 -7.33
N CYS A 405 24.30 42.56 -8.02
CA CYS A 405 25.70 42.97 -7.97
C CYS A 405 26.17 43.36 -6.57
N LYS A 406 25.28 43.89 -5.72
CA LYS A 406 25.62 44.29 -4.35
C LYS A 406 25.91 43.07 -3.49
N PHE A 407 25.13 42.00 -3.63
CA PHE A 407 25.37 40.75 -2.92
C PHE A 407 26.77 40.18 -3.23
N PHE A 408 27.23 40.28 -4.48
CA PHE A 408 28.56 39.80 -4.89
C PHE A 408 29.68 40.83 -4.76
N GLU A 409 29.42 42.00 -4.17
CA GLU A 409 30.39 43.09 -3.98
C GLU A 409 30.98 43.60 -5.31
N ILE A 410 30.16 43.60 -6.36
CA ILE A 410 30.49 44.09 -7.69
C ILE A 410 29.85 45.47 -7.89
N SER A 411 30.62 46.41 -8.44
CA SER A 411 30.09 47.75 -8.71
C SER A 411 28.99 47.71 -9.78
N PRO A 412 27.96 48.57 -9.72
CA PRO A 412 26.94 48.63 -10.77
C PRO A 412 27.51 48.88 -12.18
N MET A 413 28.63 49.62 -12.27
CA MET A 413 29.29 49.90 -13.54
C MET A 413 29.93 48.64 -14.13
N GLU A 414 30.61 47.84 -13.31
CA GLU A 414 31.16 46.57 -13.73
C GLU A 414 30.06 45.58 -14.11
N ALA A 415 29.03 45.44 -13.27
CA ALA A 415 27.90 44.56 -13.52
C ALA A 415 27.17 44.86 -14.84
N LYS A 416 27.10 46.12 -15.25
CA LYS A 416 26.51 46.53 -16.54
C LYS A 416 27.25 45.97 -17.75
N GLY A 417 28.57 45.87 -17.67
CA GLY A 417 29.41 45.32 -18.75
C GLY A 417 29.54 43.80 -18.71
N MET A 418 29.24 43.18 -17.56
CA MET A 418 29.40 41.73 -17.36
C MET A 418 28.48 40.91 -18.27
N ASP A 419 29.08 39.90 -18.88
CA ASP A 419 28.37 38.85 -19.59
C ASP A 419 27.29 38.22 -18.68
N PRO A 420 26.01 38.19 -19.13
CA PRO A 420 24.94 37.47 -18.43
C PRO A 420 25.28 36.04 -18.02
N CYS A 421 26.09 35.32 -18.79
CA CYS A 421 26.57 33.97 -18.46
C CYS A 421 27.29 33.92 -17.11
N GLN A 422 28.18 34.89 -16.85
CA GLN A 422 28.91 34.99 -15.57
C GLN A 422 27.93 35.26 -14.43
N ARG A 423 26.95 36.14 -14.65
CA ARG A 423 25.94 36.52 -13.65
C ARG A 423 25.04 35.35 -13.25
N GLN A 424 24.54 34.60 -14.23
CA GLN A 424 23.71 33.42 -13.99
C GLN A 424 24.47 32.33 -13.25
N VAL A 425 25.72 32.04 -13.65
CA VAL A 425 26.58 31.08 -12.94
C VAL A 425 26.77 31.51 -11.50
N MET A 426 27.05 32.78 -11.23
CA MET A 426 27.26 33.26 -9.86
C MET A 426 26.06 33.05 -8.95
N GLU A 427 24.84 33.37 -9.41
CA GLU A 427 23.62 33.20 -8.63
C GLU A 427 23.24 31.72 -8.45
N VAL A 428 23.23 30.95 -9.54
CA VAL A 428 22.84 29.53 -9.51
C VAL A 428 23.85 28.69 -8.72
N SER A 429 25.15 28.95 -8.85
CA SER A 429 26.18 28.30 -8.04
C SER A 429 26.07 28.66 -6.57
N TYR A 430 25.73 29.90 -6.23
CA TYR A 430 25.55 30.29 -4.82
C TYR A 430 24.38 29.56 -4.18
N MET A 431 23.25 29.44 -4.88
CA MET A 431 22.08 28.72 -4.36
C MET A 431 22.41 27.25 -4.07
N ALA A 432 23.08 26.56 -4.99
CA ALA A 432 23.55 25.20 -4.75
C ALA A 432 24.57 25.13 -3.60
N LEU A 433 25.55 26.04 -3.57
CA LEU A 433 26.58 26.07 -2.52
C LEU A 433 25.98 26.31 -1.12
N LEU A 434 25.00 27.20 -1.01
CA LEU A 434 24.28 27.52 0.23
C LEU A 434 23.51 26.30 0.75
N GLU A 435 22.72 25.64 -0.11
CA GLU A 435 22.03 24.39 0.25
C GLU A 435 23.01 23.26 0.58
N GLY A 436 24.20 23.28 -0.02
CA GLY A 436 25.30 22.37 0.29
C GLY A 436 25.98 22.62 1.65
N GLY A 437 25.52 23.63 2.40
CA GLY A 437 25.99 23.95 3.76
C GLY A 437 27.08 25.02 3.83
N TYR A 438 27.32 25.77 2.75
CA TYR A 438 28.34 26.83 2.68
C TYR A 438 27.71 28.19 2.38
N ASP A 439 27.63 29.05 3.39
CA ASP A 439 27.11 30.41 3.23
C ASP A 439 28.24 31.43 2.93
N LYS A 440 27.90 32.56 2.28
CA LYS A 440 28.91 33.57 1.92
C LYS A 440 29.69 34.08 3.14
N ARG A 441 29.03 34.27 4.29
CA ARG A 441 29.67 34.87 5.47
C ARG A 441 30.72 33.95 6.08
N SER A 442 30.48 32.63 6.14
CA SER A 442 31.49 31.68 6.59
C SER A 442 32.68 31.63 5.64
N LEU A 443 32.43 31.57 4.34
CA LEU A 443 33.48 31.54 3.31
C LEU A 443 34.36 32.80 3.29
N GLN A 444 33.79 33.97 3.56
CA GLN A 444 34.55 35.23 3.64
C GLN A 444 35.41 35.32 4.92
N ARG A 445 35.04 34.60 5.99
CA ARG A 445 35.86 34.50 7.20
C ARG A 445 37.04 33.55 7.00
N GLU A 446 36.78 32.43 6.34
CA GLU A 446 37.77 31.39 6.11
C GLU A 446 37.61 30.81 4.72
N ALA A 447 38.65 30.99 3.91
CA ALA A 447 38.68 30.45 2.57
C ALA A 447 38.57 28.93 2.59
N GLN A 448 37.81 28.36 1.66
CA GLN A 448 37.63 26.91 1.56
C GLN A 448 38.22 26.39 0.25
N ASN A 449 38.84 25.22 0.28
CA ASN A 449 39.36 24.52 -0.90
C ASN A 449 38.25 23.88 -1.74
N ILE A 450 37.22 24.65 -2.13
CA ILE A 450 36.08 24.18 -2.93
C ILE A 450 36.37 24.43 -4.41
N GLY A 451 36.19 23.40 -5.24
CA GLY A 451 36.35 23.51 -6.70
C GLY A 451 35.11 24.06 -7.41
N HIS A 452 35.30 24.67 -8.58
CA HIS A 452 34.24 25.18 -9.43
C HIS A 452 34.52 24.88 -10.91
N PHE A 453 33.65 24.08 -11.54
CA PHE A 453 33.82 23.59 -12.90
C PHE A 453 32.61 23.98 -13.76
N VAL A 454 32.79 24.85 -14.74
CA VAL A 454 31.71 25.41 -15.56
C VAL A 454 31.82 24.91 -17.00
N GLY A 455 30.78 24.22 -17.47
CA GLY A 455 30.65 23.82 -18.87
C GLY A 455 29.88 24.85 -19.69
N ILE A 456 30.53 25.39 -20.72
CA ILE A 456 30.00 26.39 -21.66
C ILE A 456 30.76 26.24 -22.99
N ASP A 457 30.10 26.48 -24.12
CA ASP A 457 30.72 26.39 -25.46
C ASP A 457 30.52 27.65 -26.33
N LYS A 458 29.82 28.67 -25.81
CA LYS A 458 29.52 29.92 -26.53
C LYS A 458 30.16 31.13 -25.85
N ASP A 459 30.38 32.17 -26.65
CA ASP A 459 30.90 33.47 -26.24
C ASP A 459 30.14 34.59 -26.98
N ASP A 460 28.80 34.55 -26.86
CA ASP A 460 27.90 35.47 -27.55
C ASP A 460 28.21 36.93 -27.17
N TRP A 461 28.54 37.18 -25.91
CA TRP A 461 28.80 38.53 -25.40
C TRP A 461 30.05 39.15 -26.02
N MET A 462 31.15 38.38 -26.15
CA MET A 462 32.34 38.84 -26.88
C MET A 462 32.05 39.03 -28.36
N CYS A 463 31.25 38.15 -28.97
CA CYS A 463 30.85 38.30 -30.38
C CYS A 463 30.05 39.58 -30.62
N MET A 464 29.09 39.89 -29.74
CA MET A 464 28.32 41.14 -29.78
C MET A 464 29.24 42.37 -29.61
N SER A 465 30.25 42.28 -28.73
CA SER A 465 31.21 43.36 -28.57
C SER A 465 32.06 43.56 -29.83
N ALA A 466 32.57 42.47 -30.42
CA ALA A 466 33.34 42.51 -31.67
C ALA A 466 32.50 43.02 -32.85
N ALA A 467 31.19 42.74 -32.85
CA ALA A 467 30.22 43.25 -33.82
C ALA A 467 29.81 44.71 -33.57
N GLY A 468 30.34 45.36 -32.52
CA GLY A 468 30.02 46.75 -32.17
C GLY A 468 28.59 46.94 -31.62
N MET A 469 27.91 45.87 -31.22
CA MET A 469 26.56 45.91 -30.65
C MET A 469 26.56 46.31 -29.17
N LEU A 470 27.68 46.11 -28.49
CA LEU A 470 27.88 46.52 -27.11
C LEU A 470 29.35 46.90 -26.84
N ASP A 471 29.54 47.82 -25.90
CA ASP A 471 30.86 48.25 -25.47
C ASP A 471 31.28 47.52 -24.18
N CYS A 472 32.03 46.42 -24.32
CA CYS A 472 32.70 45.76 -23.19
C CYS A 472 33.91 46.54 -22.66
N GLY A 473 34.42 47.53 -23.42
CA GLY A 473 35.78 48.09 -23.29
C GLY A 473 35.89 49.42 -22.54
N GLY A 474 34.78 50.01 -22.08
CA GLY A 474 34.76 51.31 -21.41
C GLY A 474 35.28 51.33 -19.95
N GLY A 475 36.49 50.84 -19.66
CA GLY A 475 37.13 51.01 -18.34
C GLY A 475 38.07 49.90 -17.87
N ALA A 476 38.51 49.96 -16.61
CA ALA A 476 39.51 49.05 -16.01
C ALA A 476 39.11 47.56 -15.97
N HIS A 477 37.82 47.24 -16.15
CA HIS A 477 37.27 45.89 -16.02
C HIS A 477 36.92 45.21 -17.35
N GLY A 478 37.14 45.89 -18.49
CA GLY A 478 36.60 45.42 -19.78
C GLY A 478 37.12 44.06 -20.25
N ALA A 479 38.38 43.72 -19.94
CA ALA A 479 38.94 42.41 -20.25
C ALA A 479 38.26 41.25 -19.49
N ALA A 480 37.75 41.50 -18.27
CA ALA A 480 37.09 40.49 -17.45
C ALA A 480 35.57 40.40 -17.72
N ALA A 481 35.02 41.35 -18.47
CA ALA A 481 33.59 41.48 -18.70
C ALA A 481 33.02 40.34 -19.56
N ALA A 482 33.76 39.89 -20.58
CA ALA A 482 33.32 38.88 -21.54
C ALA A 482 34.19 37.60 -21.57
N ALA A 483 35.36 37.58 -20.92
CA ALA A 483 36.26 36.45 -21.05
C ALA A 483 35.69 35.15 -20.45
N ASN A 484 35.60 34.08 -21.24
CA ASN A 484 35.05 32.79 -20.80
C ASN A 484 35.70 32.23 -19.52
N ALA A 485 37.02 32.34 -19.36
CA ALA A 485 37.71 31.87 -18.15
C ALA A 485 37.21 32.56 -16.85
N ILE A 486 36.64 33.76 -16.97
CA ILE A 486 36.11 34.51 -15.84
C ILE A 486 34.76 33.96 -15.36
N THR A 487 34.04 33.20 -16.19
CA THR A 487 32.77 32.57 -15.81
C THR A 487 32.92 31.65 -14.59
N SER A 488 33.96 30.82 -14.53
CA SER A 488 34.27 30.06 -13.31
C SER A 488 34.99 30.92 -12.26
N ASN A 489 35.97 31.72 -12.68
CA ASN A 489 36.91 32.37 -11.75
C ASN A 489 36.27 33.48 -10.92
N ARG A 490 35.30 34.20 -11.48
CA ARG A 490 34.62 35.30 -10.78
C ARG A 490 33.83 34.79 -9.59
N PHE A 491 33.12 33.68 -9.73
CA PHE A 491 32.41 33.06 -8.61
C PHE A 491 33.38 32.60 -7.52
N SER A 492 34.45 31.90 -7.90
CA SER A 492 35.50 31.47 -6.97
C SER A 492 36.12 32.64 -6.22
N TYR A 493 36.39 33.75 -6.91
CA TYR A 493 36.87 34.99 -6.30
C TYR A 493 35.85 35.59 -5.33
N SER A 494 34.61 35.82 -5.77
CA SER A 494 33.55 36.45 -4.98
C SER A 494 33.12 35.62 -3.76
N MET A 495 33.33 34.30 -3.79
CA MET A 495 33.03 33.38 -2.69
C MET A 495 34.26 32.93 -1.90
N ASN A 496 35.45 33.49 -2.17
CA ASN A 496 36.70 33.12 -1.49
C ASN A 496 37.03 31.61 -1.54
N LEU A 497 36.76 30.98 -2.69
CA LEU A 497 37.06 29.57 -2.95
C LEU A 497 38.50 29.42 -3.47
N LYS A 498 39.23 28.42 -2.98
CA LYS A 498 40.65 28.18 -3.32
C LYS A 498 40.90 26.91 -4.12
N GLY A 499 39.85 26.12 -4.37
CA GLY A 499 39.96 24.91 -5.18
C GLY A 499 40.14 25.20 -6.67
N ALA A 500 40.23 24.13 -7.44
CA ALA A 500 40.33 24.20 -8.89
C ALA A 500 39.15 24.97 -9.50
N SER A 501 39.43 25.97 -10.33
CA SER A 501 38.43 26.81 -10.98
C SER A 501 38.62 26.76 -12.49
N MET A 502 37.72 26.08 -13.20
CA MET A 502 37.89 25.75 -14.62
C MET A 502 36.62 26.04 -15.42
N THR A 503 36.79 26.68 -16.57
CA THR A 503 35.77 26.77 -17.62
C THR A 503 36.17 25.79 -18.73
N ILE A 504 35.29 24.85 -19.08
CA ILE A 504 35.59 23.72 -19.98
C ILE A 504 34.67 23.80 -21.20
N ASP A 505 35.27 23.71 -22.39
CA ASP A 505 34.58 23.63 -23.67
C ASP A 505 34.96 22.33 -24.41
N THR A 506 34.00 21.41 -24.46
CA THR A 506 33.98 20.23 -25.32
C THR A 506 32.65 20.16 -26.09
N ALA A 507 32.15 21.33 -26.50
CA ALA A 507 30.84 21.53 -27.12
C ALA A 507 29.68 20.96 -26.27
N CYS A 508 28.75 20.23 -26.88
CA CYS A 508 27.56 19.70 -26.19
C CYS A 508 27.85 18.81 -24.96
N SER A 509 29.08 18.29 -24.85
CA SER A 509 29.50 17.43 -23.73
C SER A 509 30.11 18.20 -22.55
N SER A 510 30.39 19.50 -22.68
CA SER A 510 31.18 20.32 -21.74
C SER A 510 30.80 20.09 -20.27
N SER A 511 29.53 20.29 -19.94
CA SER A 511 29.07 20.22 -18.56
C SER A 511 29.05 18.80 -17.97
N LEU A 512 28.92 17.75 -18.78
CA LEU A 512 29.08 16.37 -18.29
C LEU A 512 30.56 16.02 -18.09
N VAL A 513 31.45 16.53 -18.96
CA VAL A 513 32.90 16.46 -18.73
C VAL A 513 33.30 17.17 -17.44
N CYS A 514 32.67 18.30 -17.09
CA CYS A 514 32.88 18.96 -15.80
C CYS A 514 32.57 18.03 -14.60
N THR A 515 31.53 17.20 -14.67
CA THR A 515 31.24 16.22 -13.59
C THR A 515 32.36 15.18 -13.46
N HIS A 516 32.93 14.73 -14.59
CA HIS A 516 34.05 13.81 -14.59
C HIS A 516 35.32 14.45 -14.00
N VAL A 517 35.65 15.68 -14.40
CA VAL A 517 36.81 16.42 -13.88
C VAL A 517 36.64 16.72 -12.38
N SER A 518 35.45 17.14 -11.94
CA SER A 518 35.12 17.33 -10.53
C SER A 518 35.36 16.06 -9.70
N LYS A 519 34.85 14.91 -10.17
CA LYS A 519 35.08 13.61 -9.53
C LYS A 519 36.57 13.29 -9.38
N LEU A 520 37.36 13.52 -10.43
CA LEU A 520 38.82 13.28 -10.39
C LEU A 520 39.50 14.15 -9.33
N HIS A 521 39.14 15.43 -9.24
CA HIS A 521 39.68 16.33 -8.21
C HIS A 521 39.22 15.96 -6.80
N LEU A 522 37.94 15.58 -6.59
CA LEU A 522 37.42 15.19 -5.28
C LEU A 522 38.09 13.90 -4.77
N ARG A 523 38.37 12.95 -5.66
CA ARG A 523 39.01 11.67 -5.33
C ARG A 523 40.50 11.78 -5.03
N PHE A 524 41.15 12.87 -5.45
CA PHE A 524 42.59 13.07 -5.27
C PHE A 524 42.90 13.55 -3.84
N LYS A 525 43.57 12.72 -3.02
CA LYS A 525 43.77 12.95 -1.57
C LYS A 525 45.21 13.34 -1.16
N ASP A 526 46.15 13.43 -2.09
CA ASP A 526 47.59 13.44 -1.74
C ASP A 526 48.15 14.76 -1.17
N TYR A 527 47.41 15.88 -1.24
CA TYR A 527 47.86 17.18 -0.75
C TYR A 527 46.83 17.82 0.19
N GLU A 528 45.98 18.69 -0.35
CA GLU A 528 44.90 19.37 0.35
C GLU A 528 43.59 18.82 -0.21
N PRO A 529 42.82 18.04 0.58
CA PRO A 529 41.58 17.46 0.09
C PRO A 529 40.58 18.56 -0.24
N MET A 530 39.87 18.38 -1.35
CA MET A 530 38.78 19.26 -1.76
C MET A 530 37.49 18.76 -1.09
N PRO A 531 36.94 19.44 -0.05
CA PRO A 531 35.78 18.93 0.69
C PRO A 531 34.49 18.94 -0.13
N ALA A 532 34.39 19.84 -1.10
CA ALA A 532 33.25 19.96 -1.99
C ALA A 532 33.66 20.54 -3.34
N SER A 533 32.80 20.39 -4.35
CA SER A 533 32.90 21.15 -5.59
C SER A 533 31.53 21.50 -6.15
N ILE A 534 31.49 22.60 -6.90
CA ILE A 534 30.32 23.01 -7.67
C ILE A 534 30.59 22.72 -9.14
N VAL A 535 29.65 22.04 -9.79
CA VAL A 535 29.66 21.81 -11.24
C VAL A 535 28.49 22.52 -11.87
N ASN A 536 28.77 23.33 -12.89
CA ASN A 536 27.77 24.08 -13.64
C ASN A 536 27.71 23.65 -15.10
N GLY A 537 26.50 23.77 -15.65
CA GLY A 537 26.23 23.71 -17.08
C GLY A 537 25.38 24.91 -17.46
N LEU A 538 25.79 25.60 -18.51
CA LEU A 538 25.23 26.89 -18.90
C LEU A 538 25.09 26.96 -20.42
N ASN A 539 23.99 27.55 -20.86
CA ASN A 539 23.84 28.10 -22.19
C ASN A 539 22.87 29.27 -22.17
N LEU A 540 23.23 30.39 -22.80
CA LEU A 540 22.35 31.53 -23.04
C LEU A 540 22.40 31.90 -24.51
N MET A 541 21.26 32.30 -25.06
CA MET A 541 21.14 32.78 -26.43
C MET A 541 21.00 34.30 -26.40
N LEU A 542 22.12 34.99 -26.62
CA LEU A 542 22.20 36.45 -26.52
C LEU A 542 22.39 37.12 -27.89
N TYR A 543 22.88 36.36 -28.87
CA TYR A 543 23.22 36.87 -30.20
C TYR A 543 22.58 36.01 -31.32
N PRO A 544 22.00 36.60 -32.39
CA PRO A 544 21.44 35.84 -33.52
C PRO A 544 22.46 35.02 -34.30
N GLY A 545 23.75 35.36 -34.27
CA GLY A 545 24.79 34.74 -35.11
C GLY A 545 24.84 33.21 -35.00
N PRO A 546 24.99 32.63 -33.80
CA PRO A 546 24.95 31.18 -33.61
C PRO A 546 23.66 30.53 -34.11
N PHE A 547 22.51 31.21 -33.97
CA PHE A 547 21.22 30.70 -34.45
C PHE A 547 21.23 30.56 -35.98
N VAL A 548 21.68 31.60 -36.70
CA VAL A 548 21.84 31.61 -38.17
C VAL A 548 22.91 30.60 -38.60
N GLY A 549 24.03 30.53 -37.89
CA GLY A 549 25.12 29.60 -38.17
C GLY A 549 24.70 28.13 -38.06
N CYS A 550 23.93 27.78 -37.03
CA CYS A 550 23.38 26.43 -36.88
C CYS A 550 22.36 26.09 -37.97
N CYS A 551 21.54 27.05 -38.41
CA CYS A 551 20.66 26.85 -39.58
C CYS A 551 21.49 26.58 -40.84
N ALA A 552 22.49 27.41 -41.14
CA ALA A 552 23.37 27.24 -42.30
C ALA A 552 24.14 25.89 -42.28
N ALA A 553 24.41 25.36 -41.09
CA ALA A 553 25.03 24.04 -40.91
C ALA A 553 24.03 22.86 -41.00
N GLY A 554 22.74 23.12 -41.16
CA GLY A 554 21.69 22.09 -41.17
C GLY A 554 21.50 21.38 -39.83
N MET A 555 21.82 22.05 -38.71
CA MET A 555 21.78 21.45 -37.38
C MET A 555 20.41 21.56 -36.68
N LEU A 556 19.61 22.58 -37.04
CA LEU A 556 18.36 22.86 -36.35
C LEU A 556 17.17 22.17 -37.00
N SER A 557 16.17 21.83 -36.20
CA SER A 557 14.87 21.38 -36.70
C SER A 557 14.11 22.54 -37.37
N HIS A 558 13.38 22.28 -38.45
CA HIS A 558 12.58 23.32 -39.12
C HIS A 558 11.45 23.84 -38.21
N ASP A 559 10.76 22.93 -37.51
CA ASP A 559 9.75 23.30 -36.51
C ASP A 559 10.38 23.79 -35.20
N GLY A 560 11.71 23.76 -35.11
CA GLY A 560 12.50 24.22 -33.98
C GLY A 560 12.13 23.51 -32.70
N ARG A 561 12.01 22.17 -32.74
CA ARG A 561 11.84 21.26 -31.59
C ARG A 561 12.83 20.09 -31.70
N CYS A 562 13.18 19.47 -30.58
CA CYS A 562 13.93 18.22 -30.59
C CYS A 562 12.93 17.06 -30.71
N PHE A 563 12.70 16.55 -31.92
CA PHE A 563 11.83 15.40 -32.17
C PHE A 563 12.52 14.07 -31.84
N THR A 564 13.12 13.99 -30.65
CA THR A 564 13.93 12.85 -30.21
C THR A 564 13.16 11.54 -30.36
N PHE A 565 13.76 10.58 -31.05
CA PHE A 565 13.23 9.25 -31.39
C PHE A 565 11.99 9.23 -32.30
N ASN A 566 11.46 10.37 -32.73
CA ASN A 566 10.32 10.41 -33.63
C ASN A 566 10.75 10.23 -35.09
N SER A 567 9.90 9.63 -35.91
CA SER A 567 10.01 9.54 -37.38
C SER A 567 10.25 10.88 -38.08
N THR A 568 9.88 12.01 -37.48
CA THR A 568 10.07 13.37 -38.01
C THR A 568 11.33 14.06 -37.49
N ALA A 569 12.25 13.34 -36.83
CA ALA A 569 13.54 13.82 -36.38
C ALA A 569 14.38 14.42 -37.54
N ASP A 570 14.55 15.74 -37.56
CA ASP A 570 15.25 16.49 -38.61
C ASP A 570 16.37 17.42 -38.10
N GLY A 571 16.57 17.50 -36.77
CA GLY A 571 17.50 18.43 -36.14
C GLY A 571 17.14 18.69 -34.68
N TYR A 572 17.93 19.53 -34.01
CA TYR A 572 17.64 19.94 -32.63
C TYR A 572 17.10 21.37 -32.56
N ALA A 573 16.58 21.79 -31.41
CA ALA A 573 16.28 23.20 -31.11
C ALA A 573 17.28 23.75 -30.09
N ARG A 574 17.65 25.03 -30.15
CA ARG A 574 18.54 25.63 -29.15
C ARG A 574 17.76 25.95 -27.87
N GLY A 575 18.38 25.75 -26.70
CA GLY A 575 17.74 25.99 -25.40
C GLY A 575 18.64 26.75 -24.43
N GLU A 576 18.03 27.58 -23.58
CA GLU A 576 18.72 28.28 -22.50
C GLU A 576 18.60 27.54 -21.18
N LEU A 577 19.69 27.51 -20.43
CA LEU A 577 19.73 26.91 -19.11
C LEU A 577 20.95 27.36 -18.30
N CYS A 578 20.82 27.33 -16.98
CA CYS A 578 21.93 27.35 -16.05
C CYS A 578 21.62 26.41 -14.88
N GLY A 579 22.46 25.41 -14.65
CA GLY A 579 22.31 24.47 -13.54
C GLY A 579 23.59 24.34 -12.74
N ALA A 580 23.47 24.02 -11.45
CA ALA A 580 24.57 23.75 -10.53
C ALA A 580 24.28 22.51 -9.67
N LEU A 581 25.30 21.68 -9.45
CA LEU A 581 25.31 20.59 -8.48
C LEU A 581 26.45 20.79 -7.47
N CYS A 582 26.17 20.58 -6.18
CA CYS A 582 27.21 20.51 -5.14
C CYS A 582 27.56 19.06 -4.84
N PHE A 583 28.79 18.67 -5.17
CA PHE A 583 29.32 17.34 -4.87
C PHE A 583 30.18 17.36 -3.60
N LYS A 584 30.00 16.37 -2.74
CA LYS A 584 30.91 16.01 -1.64
C LYS A 584 31.36 14.57 -1.77
N LEU A 585 32.60 14.29 -1.41
CA LEU A 585 33.09 12.90 -1.34
C LEU A 585 32.71 12.29 0.02
N LYS A 586 31.63 11.52 0.06
CA LYS A 586 31.14 10.85 1.28
C LYS A 586 30.29 9.62 0.93
N GLN A 587 30.01 8.78 1.93
CA GLN A 587 28.99 7.74 1.81
C GLN A 587 27.61 8.39 1.64
N PHE A 588 26.77 7.83 0.77
CA PHE A 588 25.38 8.27 0.67
C PHE A 588 24.64 8.08 1.99
N ASP A 589 23.98 9.12 2.48
CA ASP A 589 23.09 9.03 3.62
C ASP A 589 21.92 10.04 3.48
N PRO A 590 20.69 9.56 3.22
CA PRO A 590 19.54 10.43 3.05
C PRO A 590 19.20 11.22 4.31
N SER A 591 19.56 10.71 5.51
CA SER A 591 19.30 11.40 6.78
C SER A 591 20.09 12.70 6.93
N THR A 592 21.18 12.83 6.16
CA THR A 592 22.02 14.03 6.11
C THR A 592 21.60 15.01 5.01
N GLY A 593 20.51 14.74 4.29
CA GLY A 593 20.04 15.55 3.17
C GLY A 593 20.69 15.22 1.81
N SER A 594 21.45 14.12 1.71
CA SER A 594 22.00 13.67 0.43
C SER A 594 20.89 13.28 -0.55
N ILE A 595 20.99 13.78 -1.78
CA ILE A 595 19.97 13.59 -2.82
C ILE A 595 20.21 12.28 -3.57
N CYS A 596 21.41 12.11 -4.11
CA CYS A 596 21.83 10.94 -4.89
C CYS A 596 23.36 10.87 -4.96
N CYS A 597 23.91 9.91 -5.73
CA CYS A 597 25.34 9.78 -5.97
C CYS A 597 25.67 9.73 -7.45
N LEU A 598 26.78 10.36 -7.83
CA LEU A 598 27.50 10.05 -9.06
C LEU A 598 28.28 8.75 -8.82
N ALA A 599 27.73 7.63 -9.28
CA ALA A 599 28.32 6.31 -9.12
C ALA A 599 29.61 6.17 -9.95
N GLY A 600 29.61 6.72 -11.16
CA GLY A 600 30.79 6.75 -12.03
C GLY A 600 30.59 7.68 -13.24
N SER A 601 31.70 7.98 -13.92
CA SER A 601 31.67 8.85 -15.11
C SER A 601 32.93 8.72 -15.95
N GLN A 602 32.81 8.78 -17.27
CA GLN A 602 33.96 8.68 -18.18
C GLN A 602 33.81 9.66 -19.35
N SER A 603 34.94 10.01 -19.96
CA SER A 603 35.00 10.77 -21.21
C SER A 603 35.98 10.13 -22.19
N ASN A 604 35.66 10.17 -23.49
CA ASN A 604 36.54 9.73 -24.57
C ASN A 604 36.35 10.57 -25.83
N GLN A 605 36.97 10.18 -26.95
CA GLN A 605 36.85 10.87 -28.23
C GLN A 605 36.60 9.87 -29.38
N ASP A 606 35.79 10.27 -30.36
CA ASP A 606 35.36 9.47 -31.52
C ASP A 606 36.50 8.98 -32.42
N GLY A 607 37.64 9.66 -32.39
CA GLY A 607 38.73 9.52 -33.34
C GLY A 607 38.31 9.98 -34.73
N ARG A 608 38.72 9.20 -35.73
CA ARG A 608 38.33 9.44 -37.13
C ARG A 608 36.95 8.81 -37.39
N SER A 609 35.97 9.65 -37.68
CA SER A 609 34.60 9.26 -38.08
C SER A 609 34.35 9.57 -39.56
N ALA A 610 33.10 9.40 -40.03
CA ALA A 610 32.69 9.67 -41.42
C ALA A 610 32.86 11.15 -41.82
N SER A 611 32.68 12.06 -40.87
CA SER A 611 33.02 13.48 -40.96
C SER A 611 33.43 13.97 -39.57
N LEU A 612 33.90 15.22 -39.45
CA LEU A 612 34.24 15.82 -38.15
C LEU A 612 33.05 15.81 -37.18
N THR A 613 31.84 15.95 -37.70
CA THR A 613 30.60 16.11 -36.92
C THR A 613 29.72 14.87 -36.89
N ALA A 614 30.12 13.79 -37.56
CA ALA A 614 29.38 12.53 -37.56
C ALA A 614 29.70 11.73 -36.28
N PRO A 615 28.67 11.32 -35.50
CA PRO A 615 28.89 10.55 -34.28
C PRO A 615 29.47 9.15 -34.57
N ASN A 616 30.21 8.59 -33.61
CA ASN A 616 30.82 7.27 -33.71
C ASN A 616 30.24 6.28 -32.69
N GLY A 617 29.36 5.37 -33.15
CA GLY A 617 28.74 4.35 -32.28
C GLY A 617 29.73 3.51 -31.47
N PRO A 618 30.78 2.92 -32.08
CA PRO A 618 31.82 2.19 -31.34
C PRO A 618 32.51 3.00 -30.22
N ALA A 619 32.72 4.31 -30.41
CA ALA A 619 33.28 5.17 -29.38
C ALA A 619 32.28 5.42 -28.23
N GLN A 620 30.99 5.61 -28.55
CA GLN A 620 29.91 5.69 -27.55
C GLN A 620 29.82 4.39 -26.74
N GLU A 621 29.79 3.23 -27.39
CA GLU A 621 29.81 1.91 -26.74
C GLU A 621 31.01 1.78 -25.78
N LYS A 622 32.20 2.22 -26.20
CA LYS A 622 33.41 2.17 -25.37
C LYS A 622 33.30 3.07 -24.14
N CYS A 623 32.68 4.24 -24.27
CA CYS A 623 32.46 5.18 -23.17
C CYS A 623 31.49 4.58 -22.15
N ILE A 624 30.32 4.11 -22.60
CA ILE A 624 29.29 3.51 -21.73
C ILE A 624 29.87 2.30 -20.98
N LYS A 625 30.53 1.37 -21.70
CA LYS A 625 31.18 0.20 -21.08
C LYS A 625 32.26 0.59 -20.06
N ALA A 626 32.93 1.72 -20.23
CA ALA A 626 33.95 2.18 -19.28
C ALA A 626 33.32 2.64 -17.96
N VAL A 627 32.16 3.30 -18.01
CA VAL A 627 31.42 3.70 -16.79
C VAL A 627 30.84 2.49 -16.08
N LEU A 628 30.22 1.55 -16.80
CA LEU A 628 29.70 0.32 -16.19
C LEU A 628 30.82 -0.47 -15.49
N ARG A 629 32.01 -0.57 -16.10
CA ARG A 629 33.19 -1.19 -15.46
C ARG A 629 33.68 -0.42 -14.24
N GLU A 630 33.68 0.91 -14.28
CA GLU A 630 34.05 1.75 -13.13
C GLU A 630 33.09 1.50 -11.95
N CYS A 631 31.79 1.47 -12.22
CA CYS A 631 30.75 1.25 -11.22
C CYS A 631 30.62 -0.21 -10.78
N LYS A 632 31.28 -1.14 -11.49
CA LYS A 632 31.11 -2.60 -11.36
C LYS A 632 29.67 -3.06 -11.60
N LEU A 633 28.96 -2.40 -12.50
CA LEU A 633 27.58 -2.70 -12.86
C LEU A 633 27.52 -3.67 -14.04
N THR A 634 26.53 -4.56 -13.98
CA THR A 634 26.00 -5.27 -15.13
C THR A 634 24.96 -4.40 -15.84
N PRO A 635 24.75 -4.57 -17.15
CA PRO A 635 23.80 -3.72 -17.86
C PRO A 635 22.34 -3.89 -17.42
N THR A 636 22.02 -4.98 -16.70
CA THR A 636 20.67 -5.23 -16.17
C THR A 636 20.35 -4.44 -14.91
N GLU A 637 21.36 -3.87 -14.25
CA GLU A 637 21.21 -3.04 -13.05
C GLU A 637 20.91 -1.57 -13.36
N VAL A 638 21.00 -1.16 -14.63
CA VAL A 638 20.62 0.19 -15.06
C VAL A 638 19.16 0.20 -15.47
N ASP A 639 18.37 1.04 -14.80
CA ASP A 639 16.91 1.09 -14.97
C ASP A 639 16.51 2.09 -16.07
N CYS A 640 17.26 3.19 -16.17
CA CYS A 640 16.94 4.30 -17.06
C CYS A 640 18.17 4.89 -17.73
N ILE A 641 18.01 5.33 -18.97
CA ILE A 641 18.99 6.07 -19.75
C ILE A 641 18.39 7.38 -20.25
N GLU A 642 19.01 8.48 -19.85
CA GLU A 642 18.88 9.81 -20.44
C GLU A 642 19.88 9.94 -21.60
N CYS A 643 19.38 9.74 -22.82
CA CYS A 643 20.16 9.84 -24.03
C CYS A 643 20.56 11.29 -24.34
N HIS A 644 21.66 11.43 -25.09
CA HIS A 644 22.01 12.67 -25.75
C HIS A 644 20.86 13.15 -26.65
N GLY A 645 20.26 12.26 -27.46
CA GLY A 645 18.90 12.39 -27.96
C GLY A 645 18.57 13.74 -28.63
N THR A 646 19.33 14.12 -29.66
CA THR A 646 19.18 15.43 -30.31
C THR A 646 18.01 15.52 -31.27
N GLY A 647 17.32 14.42 -31.58
CA GLY A 647 16.23 14.44 -32.57
C GLY A 647 16.75 14.54 -33.99
N THR A 648 17.93 13.98 -34.26
CA THR A 648 18.51 13.93 -35.60
C THR A 648 18.24 12.58 -36.25
N ALA A 649 17.93 12.58 -37.54
CA ALA A 649 17.64 11.35 -38.29
C ALA A 649 18.76 10.29 -38.21
N LEU A 650 20.02 10.72 -38.11
CA LEU A 650 21.20 9.85 -38.05
C LEU A 650 21.68 9.58 -36.61
N GLY A 651 21.68 10.59 -35.74
CA GLY A 651 22.26 10.49 -34.39
C GLY A 651 21.46 9.57 -33.47
N ASP A 652 20.13 9.70 -33.47
CA ASP A 652 19.27 8.91 -32.57
C ASP A 652 19.40 7.39 -32.85
N PRO A 653 19.38 6.90 -34.11
CA PRO A 653 19.67 5.49 -34.41
C PRO A 653 21.05 5.00 -33.97
N ILE A 654 22.09 5.82 -34.14
CA ILE A 654 23.46 5.45 -33.74
C ILE A 654 23.56 5.32 -32.22
N GLU A 655 22.95 6.25 -31.48
CA GLU A 655 22.94 6.23 -30.02
C GLU A 655 22.16 5.03 -29.47
N VAL A 656 20.93 4.81 -29.95
CA VAL A 656 20.11 3.65 -29.52
C VAL A 656 20.79 2.34 -29.89
N GLY A 657 21.41 2.24 -31.07
CA GLY A 657 22.18 1.07 -31.48
C GLY A 657 23.40 0.81 -30.59
N SER A 658 24.06 1.87 -30.12
CA SER A 658 25.17 1.75 -29.17
C SER A 658 24.70 1.24 -27.81
N PHE A 659 23.59 1.78 -27.28
CA PHE A 659 22.98 1.26 -26.06
C PHE A 659 22.52 -0.19 -26.23
N LYS A 660 21.84 -0.56 -27.32
CA LYS A 660 21.43 -1.95 -27.58
C LYS A 660 22.60 -2.92 -27.45
N LYS A 661 23.73 -2.63 -28.08
CA LYS A 661 24.92 -3.50 -28.03
C LYS A 661 25.54 -3.63 -26.65
N VAL A 662 25.42 -2.61 -25.80
CA VAL A 662 25.95 -2.63 -24.43
C VAL A 662 24.94 -3.29 -23.49
N MET A 663 23.69 -2.86 -23.55
CA MET A 663 22.64 -3.18 -22.60
C MET A 663 22.01 -4.56 -22.83
N SER A 664 22.04 -5.08 -24.07
CA SER A 664 21.62 -6.45 -24.38
C SER A 664 22.73 -7.50 -24.22
N ALA A 665 23.90 -7.13 -23.69
CA ALA A 665 24.98 -8.09 -23.45
C ALA A 665 24.62 -9.15 -22.39
N THR A 666 23.58 -8.91 -21.60
CA THR A 666 23.00 -9.84 -20.63
C THR A 666 21.48 -9.83 -20.79
N PRO A 667 20.80 -10.99 -20.85
CA PRO A 667 19.34 -11.04 -20.94
C PRO A 667 18.72 -10.34 -19.74
N ARG A 668 17.70 -9.51 -20.01
CA ARG A 668 16.92 -8.83 -18.96
C ARG A 668 15.46 -9.16 -19.05
N LYS A 669 14.84 -9.34 -17.89
CA LYS A 669 13.41 -9.59 -17.74
C LYS A 669 12.61 -8.31 -17.97
N GLU A 670 13.09 -7.22 -17.38
CA GLU A 670 12.42 -5.93 -17.38
C GLU A 670 12.95 -5.02 -18.50
N PRO A 671 12.11 -4.13 -19.08
CA PRO A 671 12.51 -3.21 -20.12
C PRO A 671 13.30 -2.00 -19.60
N LEU A 672 14.09 -1.37 -20.48
CA LEU A 672 15.07 -0.31 -20.13
C LEU A 672 14.35 0.97 -20.46
N VAL A 673 14.27 1.88 -19.50
CA VAL A 673 13.66 3.17 -19.76
C VAL A 673 14.64 4.03 -20.57
N ILE A 674 14.16 4.61 -21.67
CA ILE A 674 14.93 5.52 -22.53
C ILE A 674 14.19 6.85 -22.65
N THR A 675 14.90 7.94 -22.37
CA THR A 675 14.34 9.29 -22.38
C THR A 675 15.39 10.33 -22.77
N SER A 676 14.96 11.56 -23.08
CA SER A 676 15.82 12.71 -23.28
C SER A 676 15.09 14.01 -22.91
N SER A 677 15.67 14.77 -22.00
CA SER A 677 15.25 16.12 -21.57
C SER A 677 15.20 17.12 -22.72
N LYS A 678 15.93 16.89 -23.81
CA LYS A 678 15.95 17.80 -24.96
C LYS A 678 14.58 17.94 -25.62
N SER A 679 13.73 16.93 -25.50
CA SER A 679 12.34 17.02 -25.96
C SER A 679 11.51 18.04 -25.17
N ASN A 680 11.86 18.32 -23.91
CA ASN A 680 11.20 19.32 -23.06
C ASN A 680 11.85 20.71 -23.14
N ILE A 681 13.19 20.76 -23.00
CA ILE A 681 13.95 22.01 -22.79
C ILE A 681 14.89 22.36 -23.94
N ALA A 682 14.69 21.72 -25.09
CA ALA A 682 15.59 21.85 -26.23
C ALA A 682 17.05 21.48 -25.88
N HIS A 683 17.98 21.76 -26.79
CA HIS A 683 19.39 21.48 -26.60
C HIS A 683 20.10 22.66 -25.91
N GLY A 684 20.44 22.50 -24.63
CA GLY A 684 21.21 23.49 -23.87
C GLY A 684 22.72 23.52 -24.14
N GLU A 685 23.15 23.17 -25.35
CA GLU A 685 24.55 23.17 -25.83
C GLU A 685 25.59 22.78 -24.76
N GLY A 686 26.54 23.65 -24.39
CA GLY A 686 27.56 23.37 -23.37
C GLY A 686 27.01 22.92 -22.01
N GLY A 687 25.80 23.33 -21.65
CA GLY A 687 25.11 22.93 -20.42
C GLY A 687 24.21 21.70 -20.55
N ALA A 688 24.06 21.10 -21.74
CA ALA A 688 23.11 20.02 -21.99
C ALA A 688 23.39 18.75 -21.19
N GLY A 689 24.67 18.41 -20.99
CA GLY A 689 25.07 17.23 -20.25
C GLY A 689 24.65 17.27 -18.78
N LEU A 690 24.85 18.41 -18.11
CA LEU A 690 24.40 18.58 -16.72
C LEU A 690 22.89 18.65 -16.61
N ALA A 691 22.18 19.23 -17.58
CA ALA A 691 20.71 19.24 -17.57
C ALA A 691 20.12 17.81 -17.63
N GLY A 692 20.70 16.94 -18.48
CA GLY A 692 20.36 15.52 -18.49
C GLY A 692 20.71 14.82 -17.17
N PHE A 693 21.90 15.06 -16.63
CA PHE A 693 22.30 14.47 -15.34
C PHE A 693 21.41 14.95 -14.18
N PHE A 694 21.03 16.22 -14.18
CA PHE A 694 20.09 16.81 -13.21
C PHE A 694 18.75 16.08 -13.24
N LYS A 695 18.25 15.77 -14.44
CA LYS A 695 17.05 14.93 -14.63
C LYS A 695 17.28 13.52 -14.09
N CYS A 696 18.40 12.85 -14.40
CA CYS A 696 18.73 11.53 -13.84
C CYS A 696 18.71 11.53 -12.30
N CYS A 697 19.31 12.54 -11.67
CA CYS A 697 19.30 12.69 -10.21
C CYS A 697 17.86 12.75 -9.66
N LEU A 698 16.97 13.49 -10.33
CA LEU A 698 15.56 13.55 -9.95
C LEU A 698 14.82 12.24 -10.23
N GLN A 699 15.13 11.55 -11.32
CA GLN A 699 14.54 10.25 -11.66
C GLN A 699 14.83 9.21 -10.59
N VAL A 700 16.09 9.08 -10.14
CA VAL A 700 16.45 8.14 -9.06
C VAL A 700 15.93 8.58 -7.69
N SER A 701 15.87 9.89 -7.42
CA SER A 701 15.33 10.42 -6.15
C SER A 701 13.81 10.30 -6.03
N ASN A 702 13.12 10.12 -7.16
CA ASN A 702 11.66 9.88 -7.23
C ASN A 702 11.32 8.42 -7.60
N CYS A 703 12.32 7.58 -7.91
CA CYS A 703 12.16 6.28 -8.57
C CYS A 703 11.12 6.31 -9.69
N GLU A 704 11.31 7.21 -10.66
CA GLU A 704 10.36 7.47 -11.74
C GLU A 704 11.06 7.89 -13.04
N GLY A 705 10.71 7.25 -14.15
CA GLY A 705 11.14 7.58 -15.50
C GLY A 705 10.29 8.70 -16.10
N ALA A 706 10.92 9.77 -16.61
CA ALA A 706 10.20 10.91 -17.17
C ALA A 706 9.95 10.77 -18.68
N SER A 707 8.80 11.28 -19.15
CA SER A 707 8.34 11.22 -20.54
C SER A 707 9.22 11.99 -21.53
N ASN A 708 9.24 11.57 -22.78
CA ASN A 708 9.65 12.38 -23.92
C ASN A 708 8.44 13.12 -24.51
N VAL A 709 8.63 14.39 -24.87
CA VAL A 709 7.61 15.17 -25.58
C VAL A 709 7.80 14.99 -27.09
N HIS A 710 6.72 15.16 -27.85
CA HIS A 710 6.67 15.03 -29.31
C HIS A 710 6.80 13.63 -29.91
N LEU A 711 7.00 12.58 -29.11
CA LEU A 711 7.07 11.20 -29.62
C LEU A 711 5.67 10.68 -30.00
N LYS A 712 5.31 10.77 -31.29
CA LYS A 712 4.04 10.26 -31.83
C LYS A 712 4.22 8.97 -32.62
N VAL A 713 5.21 8.94 -33.49
CA VAL A 713 5.55 7.78 -34.32
C VAL A 713 7.05 7.56 -34.18
N ARG A 714 7.45 6.37 -33.75
CA ARG A 714 8.87 6.04 -33.54
C ARG A 714 9.62 6.07 -34.88
N ASN A 715 10.85 6.58 -34.85
CA ASN A 715 11.74 6.53 -36.01
C ASN A 715 12.00 5.07 -36.44
N PRO A 716 11.69 4.69 -37.69
CA PRO A 716 11.81 3.31 -38.16
C PRO A 716 13.26 2.83 -38.25
N HIS A 717 14.24 3.73 -38.19
CA HIS A 717 15.67 3.38 -38.19
C HIS A 717 16.21 3.03 -36.80
N LEU A 718 15.43 3.20 -35.73
CA LEU A 718 15.82 2.71 -34.41
C LEU A 718 15.77 1.17 -34.40
N ASP A 719 16.92 0.55 -34.20
CA ASP A 719 17.02 -0.90 -34.07
C ASP A 719 16.57 -1.35 -32.67
N MET A 720 15.30 -1.73 -32.58
CA MET A 720 14.65 -2.13 -31.32
C MET A 720 14.42 -3.66 -31.24
N GLU A 721 14.66 -4.38 -32.33
CA GLU A 721 14.40 -5.82 -32.38
C GLU A 721 15.32 -6.58 -31.42
N GLY A 722 14.75 -7.37 -30.49
CA GLY A 722 15.52 -8.06 -29.47
C GLY A 722 16.20 -7.13 -28.45
N PHE A 723 15.76 -5.87 -28.34
CA PHE A 723 16.20 -4.95 -27.29
C PHE A 723 15.01 -4.59 -26.39
N PRO A 724 14.85 -5.26 -25.23
CA PRO A 724 13.79 -4.95 -24.28
C PRO A 724 13.96 -3.55 -23.69
N CYS A 725 13.37 -2.54 -24.33
CA CYS A 725 13.40 -1.15 -23.89
C CYS A 725 12.10 -0.41 -24.21
N GLN A 726 11.82 0.61 -23.40
CA GLN A 726 10.66 1.46 -23.49
C GLN A 726 11.12 2.91 -23.66
N ILE A 727 10.73 3.53 -24.77
CA ILE A 727 10.91 4.96 -24.99
C ILE A 727 9.64 5.63 -24.51
N LEU A 728 9.75 6.42 -23.44
CA LEU A 728 8.59 6.91 -22.71
C LEU A 728 7.87 8.05 -23.44
N SER A 729 6.55 7.97 -23.57
CA SER A 729 5.67 9.11 -23.90
C SER A 729 4.89 9.60 -22.67
N GLU A 730 4.98 8.88 -21.56
CA GLU A 730 4.35 9.17 -20.27
C GLU A 730 5.30 8.83 -19.13
N SER A 731 5.09 9.43 -17.96
CA SER A 731 5.91 9.14 -16.79
C SER A 731 5.59 7.76 -16.23
N VAL A 732 6.59 6.96 -15.88
CA VAL A 732 6.42 5.60 -15.35
C VAL A 732 7.20 5.43 -14.06
N ALA A 733 6.61 4.76 -13.07
CA ALA A 733 7.35 4.39 -11.88
C ALA A 733 8.49 3.41 -12.24
N MET A 734 9.66 3.60 -11.64
CA MET A 734 10.70 2.58 -11.66
C MET A 734 10.27 1.39 -10.82
N ARG A 735 10.87 0.23 -11.10
CA ARG A 735 10.52 -1.05 -10.49
C ARG A 735 10.71 -1.05 -8.98
N GLU A 736 11.84 -0.51 -8.53
CA GLU A 736 12.33 -0.63 -7.16
C GLU A 736 12.47 0.76 -6.51
N ASP A 737 12.64 0.77 -5.19
CA ASP A 737 12.78 2.01 -4.42
C ASP A 737 14.20 2.58 -4.40
N ALA A 738 15.14 1.93 -5.10
CA ALA A 738 16.42 2.48 -5.53
C ALA A 738 16.69 2.11 -6.99
N ALA A 739 17.47 2.94 -7.69
CA ALA A 739 17.70 2.78 -9.11
C ALA A 739 19.03 3.38 -9.58
N TYR A 740 19.49 2.91 -10.74
CA TYR A 740 20.51 3.57 -11.55
C TYR A 740 19.90 4.26 -12.76
N SER A 741 20.31 5.51 -13.00
CA SER A 741 19.96 6.26 -14.21
C SER A 741 21.21 6.84 -14.86
N GLY A 742 21.50 6.39 -16.07
CA GLY A 742 22.65 6.82 -16.86
C GLY A 742 22.34 8.03 -17.73
N VAL A 743 23.33 8.89 -17.99
CA VAL A 743 23.23 10.02 -18.92
C VAL A 743 24.36 10.00 -19.94
N SER A 744 24.04 10.26 -21.20
CA SER A 744 25.00 10.47 -22.29
C SER A 744 25.00 11.91 -22.78
N SER A 745 26.19 12.45 -23.06
CA SER A 745 26.33 13.71 -23.81
C SER A 745 27.50 13.68 -24.78
N PHE A 746 27.21 13.99 -26.05
CA PHE A 746 28.17 13.87 -27.16
C PHE A 746 28.37 15.22 -27.83
N GLY A 747 29.59 15.74 -27.78
CA GLY A 747 29.95 16.98 -28.47
C GLY A 747 30.07 16.74 -29.97
N PHE A 748 29.61 17.70 -30.79
CA PHE A 748 29.72 17.59 -32.25
C PHE A 748 31.19 17.54 -32.76
N GLY A 749 32.18 17.86 -31.92
CA GLY A 749 33.60 17.63 -32.22
C GLY A 749 34.11 16.21 -31.90
N GLY A 750 33.22 15.32 -31.45
CA GLY A 750 33.49 13.91 -31.15
C GLY A 750 33.90 13.61 -29.70
N THR A 751 33.88 14.57 -28.78
CA THR A 751 34.09 14.28 -27.35
C THR A 751 32.82 13.68 -26.76
N ASN A 752 32.94 12.48 -26.19
CA ASN A 752 31.82 11.81 -25.52
C ASN A 752 32.01 11.85 -24.01
N ALA A 753 30.89 11.94 -23.29
CA ALA A 753 30.85 11.73 -21.85
C ALA A 753 29.63 10.87 -21.48
N HIS A 754 29.80 10.02 -20.48
CA HIS A 754 28.73 9.21 -19.90
C HIS A 754 28.88 9.18 -18.38
N ALA A 755 27.77 9.15 -17.64
CA ALA A 755 27.75 9.11 -16.18
C ALA A 755 26.56 8.34 -15.65
N GLU A 756 26.72 7.70 -14.49
CA GLU A 756 25.67 6.94 -13.79
C GLU A 756 25.29 7.65 -12.49
N ALA A 757 24.00 7.96 -12.34
CA ALA A 757 23.42 8.39 -11.08
C ALA A 757 22.86 7.15 -10.36
N TRP A 758 23.17 7.01 -9.07
CA TRP A 758 22.46 6.10 -8.17
C TRP A 758 21.67 6.91 -7.16
N GLY A 759 20.47 6.47 -6.82
CA GLY A 759 19.70 7.07 -5.73
C GLY A 759 18.58 6.15 -5.29
N LYS A 760 17.93 6.57 -4.21
CA LYS A 760 16.72 5.95 -3.70
C LYS A 760 15.62 6.98 -3.57
N ASN A 761 14.40 6.50 -3.46
CA ASN A 761 13.25 7.36 -3.34
C ASN A 761 13.26 8.17 -2.05
N ILE A 762 13.29 9.50 -2.19
CA ILE A 762 13.25 10.45 -1.08
C ILE A 762 12.25 11.61 -1.32
N MET A 763 11.62 11.67 -2.50
CA MET A 763 10.89 12.87 -2.97
C MET A 763 9.37 12.69 -3.14
N ASN A 764 8.85 11.46 -3.25
CA ASN A 764 7.41 11.23 -3.44
C ASN A 764 6.73 10.69 -2.14
N SER A 765 5.41 10.56 -2.15
CA SER A 765 4.65 10.03 -1.00
C SER A 765 4.99 8.57 -0.64
N ARG A 766 5.74 7.85 -1.48
CA ARG A 766 6.32 6.54 -1.13
C ARG A 766 7.56 6.69 -0.23
N GLY A 767 8.40 7.71 -0.45
CA GLY A 767 9.57 8.01 0.39
C GLY A 767 9.26 8.82 1.67
N CYS A 768 8.11 9.49 1.75
CA CYS A 768 7.69 10.26 2.94
C CYS A 768 6.75 9.52 3.91
N MET A 769 6.36 8.28 3.60
CA MET A 769 5.61 7.43 4.53
C MET A 769 6.58 6.39 5.06
N VAL A 770 7.20 6.65 6.21
CA VAL A 770 7.50 5.55 7.14
C VAL A 770 6.13 4.97 7.46
N SER A 771 5.70 4.02 6.63
CA SER A 771 4.42 3.37 6.82
C SER A 771 4.60 2.56 8.07
N ASP A 772 3.77 2.86 9.06
CA ASP A 772 3.66 2.14 10.31
C ASP A 772 3.85 0.63 10.05
N PRO A 773 4.97 0.02 10.51
CA PRO A 773 5.31 -1.37 10.20
C PRO A 773 4.17 -2.33 10.52
N ILE A 774 3.38 -2.01 11.55
CA ILE A 774 2.18 -2.77 11.95
C ILE A 774 1.15 -2.76 10.81
N LYS A 775 0.83 -1.58 10.25
CA LYS A 775 -0.13 -1.48 9.13
C LYS A 775 0.35 -2.15 7.86
N LEU A 776 1.66 -2.17 7.61
CA LEU A 776 2.21 -2.92 6.49
C LEU A 776 2.11 -4.42 6.73
N PHE A 777 2.42 -4.87 7.94
CA PHE A 777 2.28 -6.25 8.37
C PHE A 777 0.83 -6.71 8.26
N GLU A 778 -0.14 -5.96 8.78
CA GLU A 778 -1.59 -6.22 8.64
C GLU A 778 -2.00 -6.39 7.18
N ARG A 779 -1.53 -5.51 6.29
CA ARG A 779 -1.85 -5.58 4.86
C ARG A 779 -1.24 -6.79 4.16
N LYS A 780 -0.05 -7.22 4.58
CA LYS A 780 0.60 -8.42 4.05
C LYS A 780 -0.09 -9.68 4.57
N LEU A 781 -0.36 -9.73 5.87
CA LEU A 781 -1.09 -10.82 6.51
C LEU A 781 -2.47 -11.03 5.87
N ALA A 782 -3.20 -9.94 5.59
CA ALA A 782 -4.49 -10.00 4.89
C ALA A 782 -4.42 -10.49 3.42
N LYS A 783 -3.22 -10.60 2.86
CA LYS A 783 -2.95 -11.13 1.51
C LYS A 783 -2.19 -12.45 1.51
N ALA A 784 -1.87 -12.98 2.69
CA ALA A 784 -1.23 -14.28 2.81
C ALA A 784 -2.11 -15.33 2.12
N PRO A 785 -1.51 -16.36 1.49
CA PRO A 785 -2.27 -17.49 1.00
C PRO A 785 -3.04 -18.16 2.16
N PRO A 786 -4.14 -18.89 1.85
CA PRO A 786 -4.88 -19.64 2.85
C PRO A 786 -3.99 -20.58 3.67
N ALA A 787 -4.42 -20.85 4.90
CA ALA A 787 -3.73 -21.80 5.77
C ALA A 787 -3.87 -23.23 5.24
N GLU A 788 -2.79 -24.01 5.33
CA GLU A 788 -2.83 -25.44 5.02
C GLU A 788 -3.69 -26.18 6.06
N ILE A 789 -4.63 -27.00 5.59
CA ILE A 789 -5.54 -27.78 6.43
C ILE A 789 -5.28 -29.28 6.28
N THR A 790 -4.97 -29.95 7.39
CA THR A 790 -4.86 -31.41 7.44
C THR A 790 -6.16 -32.01 7.99
N MET A 791 -6.93 -32.69 7.14
CA MET A 791 -8.24 -33.24 7.47
C MET A 791 -8.12 -34.65 8.08
N ASN A 792 -8.12 -34.75 9.40
CA ASN A 792 -8.04 -36.03 10.10
C ASN A 792 -9.44 -36.62 10.36
N GLY A 793 -10.04 -37.22 9.32
CA GLY A 793 -11.36 -37.87 9.42
C GLY A 793 -12.55 -36.93 9.19
N ASP A 794 -13.75 -37.42 9.49
CA ASP A 794 -15.01 -36.76 9.10
C ASP A 794 -15.49 -35.69 10.10
N ASP A 795 -14.84 -35.57 11.26
CA ASP A 795 -15.15 -34.56 12.26
C ASP A 795 -14.16 -33.39 12.13
N VAL A 796 -14.70 -32.22 11.79
CA VAL A 796 -13.94 -30.98 11.62
C VAL A 796 -13.19 -30.54 12.88
N ARG A 797 -13.54 -31.08 14.05
CA ARG A 797 -12.83 -30.86 15.32
C ARG A 797 -11.49 -31.58 15.40
N ASP A 798 -11.29 -32.61 14.59
CA ASP A 798 -10.05 -33.38 14.52
C ASP A 798 -9.07 -32.82 13.47
N TRP A 799 -9.50 -31.83 12.68
CA TRP A 799 -8.69 -31.20 11.64
C TRP A 799 -7.61 -30.29 12.23
N GLU A 800 -6.44 -30.25 11.60
CA GLU A 800 -5.30 -29.41 11.99
C GLU A 800 -5.12 -28.27 10.98
N THR A 801 -4.66 -27.10 11.45
CA THR A 801 -4.41 -25.91 10.61
C THR A 801 -3.05 -25.29 10.95
N THR A 802 -2.33 -24.81 9.93
CA THR A 802 -1.14 -23.95 10.10
C THR A 802 -1.51 -22.48 10.33
N GLY A 803 -2.80 -22.17 10.14
CA GLY A 803 -3.41 -20.87 10.32
C GLY A 803 -3.82 -20.62 11.76
N LEU A 804 -4.69 -19.63 11.90
CA LEU A 804 -5.23 -19.25 13.19
C LEU A 804 -6.14 -20.36 13.76
N ASP A 805 -5.90 -20.76 15.00
CA ASP A 805 -6.71 -21.77 15.68
C ASP A 805 -8.19 -21.31 15.79
N PRO A 806 -9.14 -21.98 15.12
CA PRO A 806 -10.56 -21.62 15.18
C PRO A 806 -11.17 -21.88 16.57
N ALA A 807 -10.50 -22.63 17.45
CA ALA A 807 -10.91 -22.90 18.83
C ALA A 807 -10.33 -21.89 19.85
N GLY A 808 -9.62 -20.85 19.41
CA GLY A 808 -8.99 -19.86 20.26
C GLY A 808 -9.94 -19.20 21.29
N GLN A 809 -9.44 -18.94 22.49
CA GLN A 809 -10.16 -18.31 23.60
C GLN A 809 -9.70 -16.87 23.84
N ILE A 810 -10.55 -16.08 24.51
CA ILE A 810 -10.20 -14.72 24.94
C ILE A 810 -8.96 -14.78 25.85
N GLY A 811 -7.90 -14.08 25.44
CA GLY A 811 -6.63 -14.03 26.17
C GLY A 811 -5.52 -14.88 25.56
N ASP A 812 -5.85 -15.77 24.60
CA ASP A 812 -4.83 -16.48 23.83
C ASP A 812 -3.94 -15.50 23.06
N ARG A 813 -2.64 -15.79 23.00
CA ARG A 813 -1.63 -15.02 22.28
C ARG A 813 -1.01 -15.90 21.20
N TYR A 814 -0.72 -15.30 20.06
CA TYR A 814 -0.09 -15.99 18.94
C TYR A 814 1.10 -15.18 18.46
N MET A 815 2.19 -15.88 18.15
CA MET A 815 3.29 -15.36 17.34
C MET A 815 2.95 -15.63 15.88
N ILE A 816 3.13 -14.62 15.04
CA ILE A 816 2.84 -14.70 13.61
C ILE A 816 4.15 -14.53 12.85
N GLU A 817 4.52 -15.55 12.08
CA GLU A 817 5.67 -15.48 11.19
C GLU A 817 5.18 -15.41 9.74
N LEU A 818 5.67 -14.40 9.01
CA LEU A 818 5.50 -14.26 7.56
C LEU A 818 6.83 -14.58 6.89
N ASP A 819 6.86 -15.62 6.07
CA ASP A 819 8.06 -16.00 5.32
C ASP A 819 8.30 -15.11 4.08
N GLU A 820 9.37 -15.40 3.32
CA GLU A 820 9.73 -14.63 2.12
C GLU A 820 8.70 -14.74 0.99
N ASP A 821 7.95 -15.85 0.94
CA ASP A 821 6.90 -16.11 -0.04
C ASP A 821 5.54 -15.51 0.39
N GLY A 822 5.46 -15.00 1.62
CA GLY A 822 4.29 -14.34 2.19
C GLY A 822 3.30 -15.30 2.85
N VAL A 823 3.69 -16.54 3.11
CA VAL A 823 2.90 -17.53 3.86
C VAL A 823 2.94 -17.16 5.34
N ALA A 824 1.77 -17.14 5.98
CA ALA A 824 1.63 -16.84 7.39
C ALA A 824 1.53 -18.14 8.20
N THR A 825 2.32 -18.26 9.25
CA THR A 825 2.20 -19.33 10.23
C THR A 825 1.89 -18.74 11.60
N TRP A 826 1.02 -19.41 12.35
CA TRP A 826 0.54 -18.96 13.65
C TRP A 826 0.95 -19.97 14.72
N GLU A 827 1.72 -19.52 15.70
CA GLU A 827 2.12 -20.35 16.85
C GLU A 827 1.53 -19.78 18.13
N LYS A 828 0.73 -20.59 18.83
CA LYS A 828 0.17 -20.19 20.12
C LYS A 828 1.29 -20.06 21.15
N VAL A 829 1.39 -18.90 21.81
CA VAL A 829 2.37 -18.65 22.85
C VAL A 829 1.74 -18.96 24.21
N ASP A 830 2.22 -20.02 24.85
CA ASP A 830 1.88 -20.30 26.24
C ASP A 830 2.54 -19.23 27.13
N GLU A 831 1.76 -18.51 27.96
CA GLU A 831 2.34 -17.57 28.94
C GLU A 831 3.26 -18.35 29.89
N GLU A 832 4.58 -18.10 29.82
CA GLU A 832 5.47 -18.46 30.92
C GLU A 832 4.99 -17.72 32.17
N LEU A 833 4.63 -18.49 33.21
CA LEU A 833 4.35 -17.96 34.54
C LEU A 833 5.56 -17.14 35.00
N VAL A 834 5.45 -15.81 34.95
CA VAL A 834 6.50 -14.92 35.44
C VAL A 834 6.77 -15.25 36.90
N ASP A 835 7.99 -15.72 37.20
CA ASP A 835 8.45 -15.98 38.56
C ASP A 835 8.72 -14.64 39.26
N TRP A 836 7.75 -14.21 40.07
CA TRP A 836 7.79 -12.95 40.81
C TRP A 836 8.74 -12.96 42.02
N GLY A 837 9.28 -14.14 42.38
CA GLY A 837 10.03 -14.37 43.62
C GLY A 837 9.17 -14.48 44.87
N ASP A 838 9.67 -15.23 45.84
CA ASP A 838 8.99 -15.57 47.09
C ASP A 838 9.52 -14.77 48.29
N ASP A 839 10.80 -14.39 48.28
CA ASP A 839 11.46 -13.61 49.32
C ASP A 839 12.07 -12.31 48.75
N PHE A 840 12.03 -11.21 49.51
CA PHE A 840 12.54 -9.92 49.04
C PHE A 840 13.57 -9.32 50.00
N SER A 841 14.61 -8.73 49.42
CA SER A 841 15.71 -8.05 50.15
C SER A 841 15.93 -6.64 49.60
N LEU A 842 16.40 -5.72 50.43
CA LEU A 842 16.91 -4.42 50.01
C LEU A 842 18.40 -4.51 49.68
N GLN A 843 18.81 -3.85 48.61
CA GLN A 843 20.21 -3.62 48.30
C GLN A 843 20.44 -2.16 47.92
N GLY A 844 21.56 -1.58 48.33
CA GLY A 844 21.81 -0.16 48.08
C GLY A 844 23.12 0.38 48.64
N THR A 845 23.31 1.69 48.56
CA THR A 845 24.56 2.33 49.03
C THR A 845 24.79 2.16 50.54
N PHE A 846 23.73 1.99 51.32
CA PHE A 846 23.78 1.84 52.79
C PHE A 846 24.33 0.49 53.25
N ASN A 847 24.27 -0.55 52.40
CA ASN A 847 24.77 -1.89 52.68
C ASN A 847 25.75 -2.39 51.60
N ASN A 848 26.43 -1.46 50.91
CA ASN A 848 27.38 -1.76 49.82
C ASN A 848 26.81 -2.61 48.67
N TRP A 849 25.50 -2.54 48.43
CA TRP A 849 24.76 -3.35 47.45
C TRP A 849 24.78 -4.85 47.76
N GLU A 850 24.88 -5.21 49.04
CA GLU A 850 24.62 -6.57 49.51
C GLU A 850 23.12 -6.72 49.80
N ALA A 851 22.57 -7.92 49.65
CA ALA A 851 21.16 -8.17 49.90
C ALA A 851 20.86 -8.24 51.41
N GLU A 852 19.98 -7.36 51.88
CA GLU A 852 19.51 -7.30 53.27
C GLU A 852 18.01 -7.68 53.33
N PRO A 853 17.64 -8.82 53.95
CA PRO A 853 16.26 -9.33 53.93
C PRO A 853 15.21 -8.35 54.44
N MET A 854 14.05 -8.31 53.76
CA MET A 854 12.86 -7.59 54.22
C MET A 854 11.96 -8.53 55.04
N GLU A 855 11.23 -7.98 56.00
CA GLU A 855 10.25 -8.70 56.79
C GLU A 855 8.88 -8.70 56.10
N ARG A 856 8.26 -9.87 55.97
CA ARG A 856 6.91 -10.01 55.44
C ARG A 856 5.88 -9.47 56.45
N SER A 857 4.90 -8.70 55.98
CA SER A 857 3.81 -8.22 56.82
C SER A 857 2.80 -9.32 57.14
N ASP A 858 2.51 -9.53 58.43
CA ASP A 858 1.45 -10.44 58.88
C ASP A 858 0.03 -9.92 58.58
N SER A 859 -0.12 -8.61 58.33
CA SER A 859 -1.42 -7.93 58.20
C SER A 859 -1.87 -7.66 56.76
N ILE A 860 -0.93 -7.62 55.81
CA ILE A 860 -1.19 -7.30 54.41
C ILE A 860 -0.47 -8.33 53.53
N LEU A 861 -1.23 -9.18 52.86
CA LEU A 861 -0.69 -10.19 51.95
C LEU A 861 0.08 -9.51 50.80
N GLY A 862 1.32 -9.93 50.55
CA GLY A 862 2.19 -9.38 49.50
C GLY A 862 3.00 -8.15 49.91
N LEU A 863 2.87 -7.66 51.15
CA LEU A 863 3.66 -6.53 51.65
C LEU A 863 4.93 -6.97 52.39
N TRP A 864 6.04 -6.33 52.07
CA TRP A 864 7.37 -6.53 52.64
C TRP A 864 7.92 -5.22 53.17
N VAL A 865 8.64 -5.29 54.29
CA VAL A 865 9.11 -4.12 55.04
C VAL A 865 10.60 -4.23 55.32
N GLY A 866 11.35 -3.17 55.01
CA GLY A 866 12.76 -3.05 55.39
C GLY A 866 13.07 -1.66 55.96
N GLU A 867 14.27 -1.47 56.47
CA GLU A 867 14.72 -0.19 57.02
C GLU A 867 16.03 0.25 56.36
N ILE A 868 16.15 1.54 56.05
CA ILE A 868 17.40 2.14 55.58
C ILE A 868 17.79 3.27 56.53
N THR A 869 19.04 3.27 56.98
CA THR A 869 19.64 4.38 57.74
C THR A 869 20.51 5.24 56.83
N VAL A 870 20.27 6.54 56.80
CA VAL A 870 21.01 7.48 55.95
C VAL A 870 22.44 7.68 56.49
N GLY A 871 23.44 7.44 55.64
CA GLY A 871 24.85 7.62 55.94
C GLY A 871 25.33 9.07 55.92
N SER A 872 26.65 9.27 55.98
CA SER A 872 27.29 10.59 56.06
C SER A 872 27.12 11.46 54.80
N THR A 873 26.69 10.88 53.68
CA THR A 873 26.43 11.54 52.40
C THR A 873 25.10 12.30 52.37
N GLY A 874 24.18 11.99 53.29
CA GLY A 874 22.84 12.58 53.34
C GLY A 874 21.86 12.06 52.26
N ALA A 875 22.26 11.06 51.49
CA ALA A 875 21.42 10.41 50.49
C ALA A 875 21.81 8.94 50.30
N GLU A 876 20.82 8.06 50.18
CA GLU A 876 21.00 6.63 49.92
C GLU A 876 20.22 6.20 48.68
N HIS A 877 20.83 5.32 47.90
CA HIS A 877 20.24 4.66 46.74
C HIS A 877 19.84 3.25 47.11
N PHE A 878 18.69 2.77 46.64
CA PHE A 878 18.26 1.39 46.88
C PHE A 878 17.45 0.78 45.73
N GLN A 879 17.44 -0.55 45.68
CA GLN A 879 16.61 -1.43 44.87
C GLN A 879 16.04 -2.55 45.77
N VAL A 880 15.05 -3.28 45.27
CA VAL A 880 14.55 -4.51 45.89
C VAL A 880 14.96 -5.68 45.01
N ILE A 881 15.46 -6.76 45.59
CA ILE A 881 15.88 -7.98 44.90
C ILE A 881 15.04 -9.15 45.39
N ALA A 882 14.53 -9.97 44.46
CA ALA A 882 13.79 -11.19 44.78
C ALA A 882 14.74 -12.39 44.89
N ASP A 883 14.48 -13.27 45.86
CA ASP A 883 15.20 -14.53 46.13
C ASP A 883 16.74 -14.40 46.25
N ASN A 884 17.23 -13.16 46.47
CA ASN A 884 18.64 -12.79 46.37
C ASN A 884 19.29 -13.14 45.02
N ASP A 885 18.52 -13.06 43.93
CA ASP A 885 18.97 -13.29 42.56
C ASP A 885 19.18 -11.96 41.81
N ASP A 886 20.42 -11.73 41.35
CA ASP A 886 20.82 -10.50 40.65
C ASP A 886 20.12 -10.33 39.29
N GLU A 887 19.46 -11.37 38.78
CA GLU A 887 18.60 -11.32 37.60
C GLU A 887 17.16 -10.96 37.94
N LYS A 888 16.75 -10.98 39.21
CA LYS A 888 15.40 -10.65 39.70
C LYS A 888 15.33 -9.35 40.48
N VAL A 889 15.70 -8.24 39.85
CA VAL A 889 15.71 -6.91 40.49
C VAL A 889 14.46 -6.10 40.18
N TYR A 890 13.91 -5.46 41.21
CA TYR A 890 12.86 -4.46 41.14
C TYR A 890 13.45 -3.05 41.26
N CYS A 891 13.15 -2.21 40.27
CA CYS A 891 13.74 -0.89 40.12
C CYS A 891 12.73 0.15 39.61
N PRO A 892 13.00 1.46 39.70
CA PRO A 892 12.19 2.48 39.02
C PRO A 892 12.38 2.43 37.49
N ASP A 893 11.41 3.02 36.77
CA ASP A 893 11.44 3.26 35.33
C ASP A 893 12.55 4.21 34.85
N ARG A 894 13.12 5.01 35.76
CA ARG A 894 14.15 6.02 35.48
C ARG A 894 15.27 6.02 36.52
N PRO A 895 16.50 6.43 36.15
CA PRO A 895 17.62 6.46 37.08
C PRO A 895 17.46 7.51 38.18
N ASN A 896 18.07 7.26 39.34
CA ASN A 896 18.13 8.17 40.49
C ASN A 896 16.76 8.72 40.92
N CYS A 897 15.76 7.85 41.01
CA CYS A 897 14.36 8.23 41.15
C CYS A 897 14.01 8.65 42.59
N THR A 898 13.58 9.90 42.78
CA THR A 898 13.09 10.41 44.08
C THR A 898 11.56 10.33 44.23
N SER A 899 10.86 9.80 43.22
CA SER A 899 9.39 9.74 43.18
C SER A 899 8.85 8.41 43.70
N LYS A 900 7.92 8.49 44.66
CA LYS A 900 7.20 7.32 45.20
C LYS A 900 6.10 6.79 44.27
N VAL A 901 5.74 7.55 43.23
CA VAL A 901 4.71 7.15 42.25
C VAL A 901 5.32 6.68 40.93
N ALA A 902 6.64 6.51 40.88
CA ALA A 902 7.30 5.93 39.71
C ALA A 902 6.86 4.48 39.52
N GLN A 903 6.70 4.07 38.26
CA GLN A 903 6.34 2.69 37.96
C GLN A 903 7.47 1.76 38.42
N VAL A 904 7.13 0.76 39.22
CA VAL A 904 8.06 -0.31 39.57
C VAL A 904 8.23 -1.21 38.35
N GLN A 905 9.47 -1.50 37.99
CA GLN A 905 9.88 -2.38 36.91
C GLN A 905 10.53 -3.63 37.51
N GLY A 906 10.40 -4.78 36.84
CA GLY A 906 10.97 -6.04 37.30
C GLY A 906 9.92 -7.07 37.75
N PRO A 907 10.37 -8.30 38.07
CA PRO A 907 11.77 -8.70 38.27
C PRO A 907 12.53 -8.77 36.94
N LYS A 908 13.74 -8.19 36.89
CA LYS A 908 14.67 -8.25 35.75
C LYS A 908 16.08 -7.80 36.15
N THR A 909 17.10 -8.09 35.34
CA THR A 909 18.44 -7.52 35.53
C THR A 909 18.38 -5.99 35.40
N ALA A 910 18.94 -5.26 36.38
CA ALA A 910 18.92 -3.80 36.38
C ALA A 910 20.28 -3.21 36.80
N ALA A 911 20.74 -2.18 36.09
CA ALA A 911 21.91 -1.42 36.49
C ALA A 911 21.63 -0.62 37.79
N LYS A 912 22.64 -0.48 38.65
CA LYS A 912 22.57 0.22 39.96
C LYS A 912 22.10 1.69 39.86
N GLU A 913 22.31 2.34 38.71
CA GLU A 913 21.83 3.69 38.44
C GLU A 913 20.29 3.79 38.40
N LYS A 914 19.59 2.70 38.05
CA LYS A 914 18.13 2.56 38.17
C LYS A 914 17.77 2.24 39.60
N SER A 915 17.93 3.21 40.51
CA SER A 915 17.62 3.05 41.93
C SER A 915 16.70 4.17 42.43
N TRP A 916 15.95 3.87 43.48
CA TRP A 916 15.24 4.91 44.24
C TRP A 916 16.23 5.64 45.15
N VAL A 917 15.98 6.93 45.37
CA VAL A 917 16.85 7.79 46.17
C VAL A 917 16.08 8.38 47.35
N ILE A 918 16.55 8.08 48.55
CA ILE A 918 16.08 8.72 49.80
C ILE A 918 17.10 9.76 50.25
N ARG A 919 16.62 10.88 50.82
CA ARG A 919 17.46 11.99 51.31
C ARG A 919 17.06 12.34 52.74
N GLY A 920 18.06 12.53 53.60
CA GLY A 920 17.87 12.81 55.03
C GLY A 920 19.15 13.31 55.70
N ALA A 921 19.06 13.69 56.96
CA ALA A 921 20.24 13.95 57.78
C ALA A 921 20.95 12.61 58.12
N PRO A 922 22.29 12.60 58.28
CA PRO A 922 23.00 11.40 58.72
C PRO A 922 22.41 10.83 60.02
N GLY A 923 22.04 9.55 59.99
CA GLY A 923 21.36 8.84 61.08
C GLY A 923 19.83 8.85 61.00
N ASP A 924 19.21 9.55 60.04
CA ASP A 924 17.78 9.42 59.77
C ASP A 924 17.45 7.99 59.31
N LYS A 925 16.37 7.42 59.84
CA LYS A 925 15.87 6.09 59.48
C LYS A 925 14.65 6.21 58.59
N PHE A 926 14.56 5.35 57.58
CA PHE A 926 13.42 5.26 56.67
C PHE A 926 12.90 3.83 56.64
N LYS A 927 11.59 3.66 56.85
CA LYS A 927 10.88 2.42 56.60
C LYS A 927 10.57 2.33 55.11
N ILE A 928 10.96 1.24 54.46
CA ILE A 928 10.66 0.91 53.07
C ILE A 928 9.56 -0.16 53.06
N GLU A 929 8.53 0.07 52.28
CA GLU A 929 7.39 -0.83 52.08
C GLU A 929 7.36 -1.22 50.60
N PHE A 930 7.50 -2.51 50.31
CA PHE A 930 7.42 -3.07 48.96
C PHE A 930 6.23 -4.03 48.89
N PHE A 931 5.26 -3.73 48.02
CA PHE A 931 4.10 -4.58 47.78
C PHE A 931 4.29 -5.33 46.47
N GLN A 932 4.08 -6.64 46.49
CA GLN A 932 4.08 -7.50 45.31
C GLN A 932 3.02 -8.61 45.43
N GLN A 933 2.06 -8.63 44.50
CA GLN A 933 1.06 -9.68 44.34
C GLN A 933 0.62 -9.76 42.88
N GLU A 934 0.84 -10.91 42.24
CA GLU A 934 0.60 -11.10 40.79
C GLU A 934 1.25 -9.98 39.95
N LYS A 935 0.48 -9.28 39.11
CA LYS A 935 0.97 -8.17 38.27
C LYS A 935 1.03 -6.81 39.04
N ARG A 936 0.62 -6.74 40.32
CA ARG A 936 0.53 -5.49 41.10
C ARG A 936 1.73 -5.29 42.00
N ARG A 937 2.39 -4.15 41.83
CA ARG A 937 3.58 -3.76 42.59
C ARG A 937 3.63 -2.29 42.94
N SER A 938 4.16 -1.99 44.12
CA SER A 938 4.45 -0.62 44.54
C SER A 938 5.60 -0.57 45.54
N VAL A 939 6.26 0.57 45.61
CA VAL A 939 7.26 0.84 46.67
C VAL A 939 6.97 2.18 47.31
N LEU A 940 7.02 2.22 48.63
CA LEU A 940 6.84 3.41 49.44
C LEU A 940 7.98 3.50 50.45
N TRP A 941 8.35 4.72 50.84
CA TRP A 941 9.25 4.92 51.97
C TRP A 941 8.78 6.06 52.86
N MET A 942 8.96 5.93 54.16
CA MET A 942 8.55 6.92 55.17
C MET A 942 9.67 7.11 56.18
N LYS A 943 9.95 8.35 56.56
CA LYS A 943 10.91 8.65 57.62
C LYS A 943 10.32 8.19 58.96
N LEU A 944 11.11 7.44 59.74
CA LEU A 944 10.77 6.93 61.08
C LEU A 944 11.01 7.96 62.18
#